data_AF-A0AAU0LRY6-F1
#
_entry.id   AF-A0AAU0LRY6-F1
#
_cell.length_a   1.000
_cell.length_b   1.000
_cell.length_c   1.000
_cell.angle_alpha   90.00
_cell.angle_beta   90.00
_cell.angle_gamma   90.00
#
_symmetry.space_group_name_H-M   'P 1'
#
loop_
_entity.id
_entity.type
_entity.pdbx_description
1 polymer ?
#
loop_
_entity_poly.entity_id
_entity_poly.type
_entity_poly.pdbx_seq_one_letter_code
_entity_poly.pdbx_strand_id
1 'polypeptide(L)'
;MNKIYLLPIALLLFFVQRTSAQTINNQIENVHTPINGIFQADPTIFYHKGYYYLYGTNGDQHEQQGFKVYRSKDLDSWVSLEGVNSGFAAVKGDIFGSKGFWAPQVWFENGKFYMAYTADEHIAIAVGDAPTGPFKQTDKVPIAIGQKQIDPFVFRDKDGKKYLFHVRLKEGNRIFVAELKSDYSGIKEETLKECLHAELPWENTANADWTVSEGPTVIREGKYYYMFYSANDFRNKDYAVGVAIAENIYGPWKKLEDQPALSRKNSGFAGTGHGDIFKKGKQWYYVCHTHFSDEKVAPRRTALVPIHFVADSSGVLVPQFETAKFRFLSTDQRSRQPRKSYQTDVAFGDPFIVFDPPSDQYYLYGTGGTENGFIAYSSKDLKTWKKEGKVYDAKQPNGWGEKDFWAPEVYRVNNKYYMYYSAHWKENPKKHLENYRIGIAVADSPLGPFKDLTGKPIFDPGYPIIDANVFRDTDHKNYLFYSRCCYEHPVESEIATWAEKKFGYKNIEESWVYGVELDSSMTKVIGSPVLLMRPPVTMNDAQSEWESRSVTSGEVNRRWTEGSFLVKENGLYYMMYSANYFAGANYAVGYATATTPLGSYQKSASNPIIEKNTNRGGVVSGTGHNSLFQDKEGKIRCVYHGRTLKTGDQRIVFISDVFFDEKGQLNIFTD
;
A
#
# COMPACT_ATOMS: atom_id res chain seq x y z
N MET A 1 43.28 -68.22 40.66
CA MET A 1 43.63 -67.95 39.24
C MET A 1 42.59 -67.01 38.66
N ASN A 2 43.03 -66.19 37.71
CA ASN A 2 42.28 -65.29 36.82
C ASN A 2 41.90 -63.90 37.36
N LYS A 3 42.71 -62.93 36.93
CA LYS A 3 42.47 -61.48 36.94
C LYS A 3 41.35 -61.16 35.94
N ILE A 4 40.37 -60.35 36.35
CA ILE A 4 39.37 -59.73 35.48
C ILE A 4 39.68 -58.23 35.46
N TYR A 5 39.99 -57.72 34.27
CA TYR A 5 40.09 -56.29 33.97
C TYR A 5 38.74 -55.81 33.44
N LEU A 6 38.13 -54.82 34.10
CA LEU A 6 36.96 -54.08 33.62
C LEU A 6 37.43 -52.91 32.74
N LEU A 7 37.09 -52.96 31.45
CA LEU A 7 37.24 -51.86 30.50
C LEU A 7 36.03 -50.89 30.60
N PRO A 8 36.24 -49.58 30.42
CA PRO A 8 35.18 -48.57 30.50
C PRO A 8 34.33 -48.52 29.22
N ILE A 9 33.03 -48.34 29.42
CA ILE A 9 32.02 -48.17 28.36
C ILE A 9 32.18 -46.78 27.73
N ALA A 10 32.49 -46.75 26.44
CA ALA A 10 32.44 -45.54 25.61
C ALA A 10 30.98 -45.23 25.25
N LEU A 11 30.49 -44.07 25.68
CA LEU A 11 29.19 -43.52 25.30
C LEU A 11 29.32 -42.91 23.89
N LEU A 12 28.75 -43.56 22.87
CA LEU A 12 28.57 -42.96 21.54
C LEU A 12 27.49 -41.87 21.63
N LEU A 13 27.92 -40.61 21.54
CA LEU A 13 27.05 -39.46 21.28
C LEU A 13 26.59 -39.52 19.82
N PHE A 14 25.29 -39.79 19.61
CA PHE A 14 24.64 -39.59 18.33
C PHE A 14 24.63 -38.11 17.98
N PHE A 15 25.37 -37.72 16.94
CA PHE A 15 25.20 -36.44 16.26
C PHE A 15 23.84 -36.46 15.54
N VAL A 16 22.83 -35.83 16.13
CA VAL A 16 21.64 -35.40 15.38
C VAL A 16 22.04 -34.16 14.60
N GLN A 17 22.40 -34.32 13.31
CA GLN A 17 22.39 -33.20 12.38
C GLN A 17 20.94 -32.69 12.28
N ARG A 18 20.64 -31.61 12.98
CA ARG A 18 19.46 -30.78 12.67
C ARG A 18 19.72 -30.17 11.30
N THR A 19 19.14 -30.75 10.26
CA THR A 19 18.91 -30.04 9.01
C THR A 19 17.98 -28.87 9.35
N SER A 20 18.51 -27.65 9.37
CA SER A 20 17.70 -26.44 9.42
C SER A 20 16.83 -26.43 8.17
N ALA A 21 15.53 -26.64 8.33
CA ALA A 21 14.56 -26.27 7.30
C ALA A 21 14.72 -24.77 7.09
N GLN A 22 15.31 -24.38 5.96
CA GLN A 22 15.29 -23.01 5.49
C GLN A 22 13.82 -22.66 5.25
N THR A 23 13.26 -21.79 6.09
CA THR A 23 11.96 -21.19 5.84
C THR A 23 12.09 -20.35 4.58
N ILE A 24 11.62 -20.89 3.45
CA ILE A 24 11.59 -20.17 2.17
C ILE A 24 10.49 -19.10 2.31
N ASN A 25 10.91 -17.86 2.57
CA ASN A 25 10.02 -16.71 2.51
C ASN A 25 9.62 -16.45 1.05
N ASN A 26 8.43 -16.89 0.67
CA ASN A 26 7.81 -16.55 -0.61
C ASN A 26 7.26 -15.12 -0.53
N GLN A 27 8.06 -14.12 -0.97
CA GLN A 27 7.62 -12.73 -1.11
C GLN A 27 6.93 -12.57 -2.47
N ILE A 28 5.63 -12.25 -2.44
CA ILE A 28 4.89 -11.79 -3.62
C ILE A 28 5.32 -10.34 -3.85
N GLU A 29 5.87 -10.02 -5.02
CA GLU A 29 6.42 -8.66 -5.31
C GLU A 29 5.34 -7.62 -5.66
N ASN A 30 4.05 -7.93 -5.47
CA ASN A 30 2.96 -6.95 -5.45
C ASN A 30 2.55 -6.62 -4.01
N VAL A 31 3.51 -6.22 -3.18
CA VAL A 31 3.25 -5.67 -1.84
C VAL A 31 2.68 -4.26 -2.02
N HIS A 32 1.45 -4.04 -1.56
CA HIS A 32 0.75 -2.75 -1.56
C HIS A 32 1.64 -1.61 -1.04
N THR A 33 2.25 -0.88 -1.97
CA THR A 33 2.88 0.41 -1.72
C THR A 33 1.80 1.47 -1.91
N PRO A 34 1.60 2.44 -0.98
CA PRO A 34 0.71 3.55 -1.22
C PRO A 34 1.14 4.29 -2.50
N ILE A 35 0.27 4.23 -3.49
CA ILE A 35 0.46 4.62 -4.89
C ILE A 35 0.87 6.08 -5.07
N ASN A 36 0.42 6.93 -4.14
CA ASN A 36 0.70 8.35 -4.14
C ASN A 36 1.42 8.79 -2.86
N GLY A 37 2.15 7.90 -2.18
CA GLY A 37 2.83 8.21 -0.93
C GLY A 37 3.65 9.51 -1.02
N ILE A 38 3.60 10.33 0.02
CA ILE A 38 4.52 11.46 0.13
C ILE A 38 5.84 10.90 0.67
N PHE A 39 6.89 11.12 -0.10
CA PHE A 39 8.25 10.63 0.18
C PHE A 39 9.15 11.77 0.64
N GLN A 40 8.68 12.54 1.64
CA GLN A 40 9.49 13.54 2.32
C GLN A 40 9.92 13.01 3.67
N ALA A 41 11.22 12.88 3.84
CA ALA A 41 11.79 12.65 5.15
C ALA A 41 11.86 13.94 5.95
N ASP A 42 12.16 13.80 7.24
CA ASP A 42 12.38 14.94 8.14
C ASP A 42 11.25 16.00 8.06
N PRO A 43 9.96 15.57 8.13
CA PRO A 43 8.83 16.41 7.75
C PRO A 43 8.48 17.45 8.82
N THR A 44 7.99 18.61 8.35
CA THR A 44 7.30 19.63 9.14
C THR A 44 5.93 19.93 8.54
N ILE A 45 4.92 20.17 9.37
CA ILE A 45 3.60 20.65 8.93
C ILE A 45 3.30 22.01 9.55
N PHE A 46 3.10 22.99 8.69
CA PHE A 46 2.77 24.36 9.08
C PHE A 46 1.34 24.74 8.66
N TYR A 47 0.54 25.28 9.59
CA TYR A 47 -0.83 25.72 9.31
C TYR A 47 -0.89 27.22 9.02
N HIS A 48 -1.52 27.60 7.90
CA HIS A 48 -1.79 29.00 7.56
C HIS A 48 -3.07 29.16 6.75
N LYS A 49 -3.93 30.10 7.16
CA LYS A 49 -5.15 30.53 6.43
C LYS A 49 -5.99 29.36 5.87
N GLY A 50 -6.30 28.38 6.71
CA GLY A 50 -7.19 27.27 6.35
C GLY A 50 -6.51 26.10 5.64
N TYR A 51 -5.18 26.12 5.51
CA TYR A 51 -4.41 25.03 4.90
C TYR A 51 -3.25 24.60 5.79
N TYR A 52 -2.92 23.32 5.68
CA TYR A 52 -1.70 22.70 6.18
C TYR A 52 -0.71 22.58 5.03
N TYR A 53 0.54 22.94 5.28
CA TYR A 53 1.63 22.88 4.32
C TYR A 53 2.69 21.93 4.85
N LEU A 54 3.05 20.92 4.06
CA LEU A 54 4.05 19.91 4.39
C LEU A 54 5.32 20.19 3.60
N TYR A 55 6.43 20.17 4.31
CA TYR A 55 7.79 20.29 3.78
C TYR A 55 8.63 19.18 4.39
N GLY A 56 9.73 18.82 3.71
CA GLY A 56 10.69 17.86 4.22
C GLY A 56 11.84 17.66 3.24
N THR A 57 12.80 16.83 3.63
CA THR A 57 13.88 16.33 2.78
C THR A 57 13.29 15.47 1.65
N ASN A 58 13.47 15.87 0.38
CA ASN A 58 12.87 15.11 -0.74
C ASN A 58 13.57 13.75 -0.89
N GLY A 59 12.81 12.66 -0.97
CA GLY A 59 13.33 11.31 -1.21
C GLY A 59 13.41 10.90 -2.69
N ASP A 60 13.21 11.84 -3.62
CA ASP A 60 13.16 11.60 -5.07
C ASP A 60 14.43 12.09 -5.78
N GLN A 61 14.45 12.01 -7.12
CA GLN A 61 15.56 12.52 -7.96
C GLN A 61 15.87 14.02 -7.77
N HIS A 62 15.05 14.75 -7.01
CA HIS A 62 15.22 16.16 -6.72
C HIS A 62 15.71 16.46 -5.29
N GLU A 63 16.18 15.47 -4.54
CA GLU A 63 16.78 15.66 -3.19
C GLU A 63 17.80 16.81 -3.13
N GLN A 64 18.57 17.00 -4.21
CA GLN A 64 19.64 18.00 -4.26
C GLN A 64 19.21 19.36 -4.86
N GLN A 65 17.91 19.56 -5.10
CA GLN A 65 17.39 20.76 -5.77
C GLN A 65 16.74 21.77 -4.81
N GLY A 66 16.53 21.43 -3.53
CA GLY A 66 15.88 22.28 -2.53
C GLY A 66 14.71 21.55 -1.85
N PHE A 67 13.62 22.26 -1.55
CA PHE A 67 12.50 21.72 -0.78
C PHE A 67 11.17 21.84 -1.53
N LYS A 68 10.50 20.70 -1.73
CA LYS A 68 9.12 20.67 -2.24
C LYS A 68 8.11 21.00 -1.14
N VAL A 69 6.93 21.44 -1.55
CA VAL A 69 5.80 21.73 -0.66
C VAL A 69 4.52 21.04 -1.13
N TYR A 70 3.85 20.40 -0.19
CA TYR A 70 2.50 19.85 -0.37
C TYR A 70 1.50 20.64 0.46
N ARG A 71 0.23 20.63 0.06
CA ARG A 71 -0.84 21.36 0.77
C ARG A 71 -2.07 20.51 1.00
N SER A 72 -2.67 20.58 2.18
CA SER A 72 -3.91 19.91 2.54
C SER A 72 -4.86 20.86 3.29
N LYS A 73 -6.17 20.60 3.24
CA LYS A 73 -7.17 21.28 4.09
C LYS A 73 -7.52 20.48 5.36
N ASP A 74 -7.33 19.18 5.30
CA ASP A 74 -7.92 18.20 6.23
C ASP A 74 -6.88 17.32 6.93
N LEU A 75 -5.61 17.34 6.48
CA LEU A 75 -4.49 16.45 6.85
C LEU A 75 -4.52 15.06 6.19
N ASP A 76 -5.50 14.81 5.33
CA ASP A 76 -5.71 13.51 4.70
C ASP A 76 -5.47 13.63 3.18
N SER A 77 -6.08 14.63 2.55
CA SER A 77 -5.99 14.91 1.11
C SER A 77 -4.89 15.94 0.86
N TRP A 78 -3.74 15.50 0.35
CA TRP A 78 -2.60 16.38 0.06
C TRP A 78 -2.44 16.67 -1.42
N VAL A 79 -2.08 17.88 -1.81
CA VAL A 79 -1.91 18.25 -3.22
C VAL A 79 -0.46 18.63 -3.48
N SER A 80 0.14 18.02 -4.51
CA SER A 80 1.41 18.48 -5.09
C SER A 80 1.20 19.83 -5.77
N LEU A 81 2.08 20.78 -5.51
CA LEU A 81 1.99 22.14 -6.05
C LEU A 81 2.85 22.35 -7.31
N GLU A 82 3.03 21.32 -8.14
CA GLU A 82 3.86 21.36 -9.37
C GLU A 82 3.55 22.52 -10.33
N GLY A 83 2.31 23.01 -10.38
CA GLY A 83 1.95 24.19 -11.19
C GLY A 83 2.46 25.53 -10.65
N VAL A 84 3.05 25.57 -9.45
CA VAL A 84 3.63 26.74 -8.80
C VAL A 84 5.11 26.44 -8.51
N ASN A 85 6.04 27.12 -9.18
CA ASN A 85 7.49 26.90 -9.03
C ASN A 85 7.92 25.42 -9.15
N SER A 86 7.27 24.62 -9.99
CA SER A 86 7.51 23.17 -10.10
C SER A 86 7.35 22.40 -8.78
N GLY A 87 6.55 22.93 -7.85
CA GLY A 87 6.29 22.34 -6.54
C GLY A 87 7.32 22.69 -5.47
N PHE A 88 8.36 23.47 -5.81
CA PHE A 88 9.37 23.87 -4.85
C PHE A 88 8.97 25.12 -4.08
N ALA A 89 9.04 25.02 -2.76
CA ALA A 89 9.02 26.17 -1.88
C ALA A 89 10.38 26.89 -1.90
N ALA A 90 11.49 26.16 -2.00
CA ALA A 90 12.82 26.75 -2.08
C ALA A 90 13.68 25.95 -3.05
N VAL A 91 14.50 26.63 -3.86
CA VAL A 91 15.29 26.01 -4.94
C VAL A 91 16.76 26.39 -4.81
N LYS A 92 17.64 25.42 -5.04
CA LYS A 92 19.09 25.61 -5.16
C LYS A 92 19.39 26.78 -6.11
N GLY A 93 20.25 27.68 -5.66
CA GLY A 93 20.59 28.91 -6.40
C GLY A 93 19.83 30.14 -5.92
N ASP A 94 18.64 30.00 -5.33
CA ASP A 94 17.94 31.08 -4.62
C ASP A 94 18.25 31.11 -3.11
N ILE A 95 18.77 30.00 -2.58
CA ILE A 95 19.10 29.78 -1.17
C ILE A 95 20.57 29.32 -1.02
N PHE A 96 21.11 29.38 0.20
CA PHE A 96 22.43 28.85 0.53
C PHE A 96 22.52 27.33 0.32
N GLY A 97 23.71 26.89 -0.06
CA GLY A 97 24.06 25.47 -0.15
C GLY A 97 24.04 24.89 -1.56
N SER A 98 24.78 23.80 -1.73
CA SER A 98 24.99 23.11 -3.00
C SER A 98 24.42 21.69 -3.02
N LYS A 99 24.32 21.05 -1.85
CA LYS A 99 23.80 19.70 -1.64
C LYS A 99 23.30 19.54 -0.20
N GLY A 100 22.69 18.40 0.10
CA GLY A 100 22.29 18.03 1.45
C GLY A 100 21.19 18.92 2.01
N PHE A 101 20.18 19.24 1.19
CA PHE A 101 19.02 20.03 1.59
C PHE A 101 18.11 19.20 2.50
N TRP A 102 18.25 19.37 3.81
CA TRP A 102 17.60 18.53 4.82
C TRP A 102 16.77 19.30 5.85
N ALA A 103 15.80 18.61 6.43
CA ALA A 103 15.08 18.97 7.65
C ALA A 103 14.61 20.44 7.69
N PRO A 104 13.73 20.87 6.77
CA PRO A 104 13.19 22.22 6.79
C PRO A 104 12.18 22.39 7.92
N GLN A 105 12.14 23.59 8.51
CA GLN A 105 11.08 24.05 9.40
C GLN A 105 10.53 25.37 8.85
N VAL A 106 9.20 25.55 8.81
CA VAL A 106 8.54 26.77 8.28
C VAL A 106 7.67 27.44 9.34
N TRP A 107 7.76 28.77 9.43
CA TRP A 107 6.88 29.58 10.29
C TRP A 107 6.53 30.92 9.64
N PHE A 108 5.53 31.60 10.20
CA PHE A 108 5.08 32.92 9.75
C PHE A 108 5.29 33.96 10.85
N GLU A 109 5.91 35.08 10.50
CA GLU A 109 6.14 36.20 11.41
C GLU A 109 6.17 37.53 10.63
N ASN A 110 5.56 38.58 11.19
CA ASN A 110 5.61 39.95 10.65
C ASN A 110 5.25 40.06 9.15
N GLY A 111 4.27 39.27 8.69
CA GLY A 111 3.82 39.29 7.30
C GLY A 111 4.68 38.47 6.34
N LYS A 112 5.72 37.79 6.82
CA LYS A 112 6.65 36.98 6.02
C LYS A 112 6.65 35.53 6.48
N PHE A 113 7.02 34.63 5.58
CA PHE A 113 7.29 33.23 5.88
C PHE A 113 8.79 33.03 5.94
N TYR A 114 9.24 32.25 6.91
CA TYR A 114 10.64 31.89 7.06
C TYR A 114 10.78 30.38 6.98
N MET A 115 11.90 29.92 6.40
CA MET A 115 12.29 28.52 6.33
C MET A 115 13.69 28.38 6.90
N ALA A 116 13.83 27.72 8.04
CA ALA A 116 15.13 27.24 8.51
C ALA A 116 15.36 25.86 7.91
N TYR A 117 16.58 25.57 7.46
CA TYR A 117 16.90 24.31 6.82
C TYR A 117 18.40 24.01 6.93
N THR A 118 18.78 22.77 6.62
CA THR A 118 20.17 22.35 6.50
C THR A 118 20.58 22.30 5.03
N ALA A 119 21.77 22.81 4.70
CA ALA A 119 22.45 22.54 3.43
C ALA A 119 23.97 22.57 3.63
N ASP A 120 24.70 21.69 2.93
CA ASP A 120 26.14 21.49 3.12
C ASP A 120 26.54 21.31 4.61
N GLU A 121 25.69 20.63 5.39
CA GLU A 121 25.83 20.45 6.85
C GLU A 121 25.96 21.77 7.64
N HIS A 122 25.33 22.84 7.15
CA HIS A 122 25.14 24.09 7.86
C HIS A 122 23.67 24.50 7.85
N ILE A 123 23.27 25.25 8.86
CA ILE A 123 21.93 25.81 8.94
C ILE A 123 21.86 27.15 8.22
N ALA A 124 20.79 27.37 7.47
CA ALA A 124 20.46 28.64 6.86
C ALA A 124 18.98 28.98 7.05
N ILE A 125 18.64 30.27 6.95
CA ILE A 125 17.27 30.76 7.05
C ILE A 125 16.94 31.56 5.80
N ALA A 126 15.92 31.13 5.07
CA ALA A 126 15.38 31.81 3.89
C ALA A 126 14.03 32.47 4.18
N VAL A 127 13.67 33.50 3.42
CA VAL A 127 12.43 34.27 3.60
C VAL A 127 11.58 34.24 2.32
N GLY A 128 10.26 34.19 2.46
CA GLY A 128 9.30 34.20 1.36
C GLY A 128 8.03 34.98 1.70
N ASP A 129 7.28 35.33 0.66
CA ASP A 129 6.00 36.05 0.77
C ASP A 129 4.77 35.14 0.86
N ALA A 130 4.96 33.85 0.61
CA ALA A 130 3.91 32.84 0.65
C ALA A 130 4.45 31.57 1.32
N PRO A 131 3.58 30.75 1.95
CA PRO A 131 3.99 29.46 2.49
C PRO A 131 4.44 28.51 1.37
N THR A 132 4.00 28.75 0.14
CA THR A 132 4.43 27.98 -1.05
C THR A 132 5.75 28.47 -1.65
N GLY A 133 6.44 29.41 -1.00
CA GLY A 133 7.62 30.05 -1.54
C GLY A 133 7.32 31.02 -2.70
N PRO A 134 8.35 31.44 -3.46
CA PRO A 134 9.74 31.01 -3.30
C PRO A 134 10.37 31.60 -2.03
N PHE A 135 10.98 30.75 -1.20
CA PHE A 135 11.87 31.17 -0.13
C PHE A 135 13.24 31.48 -0.74
N LYS A 136 13.82 32.63 -0.37
CA LYS A 136 15.10 33.12 -0.89
C LYS A 136 15.98 33.67 0.21
N GLN A 137 17.27 33.74 -0.07
CA GLN A 137 18.22 34.53 0.72
C GLN A 137 18.83 35.62 -0.15
N THR A 138 18.86 36.86 0.37
CA THR A 138 19.59 37.96 -0.26
C THR A 138 21.08 37.63 -0.31
N ASP A 139 21.65 37.36 0.86
CA ASP A 139 23.00 36.84 1.02
C ASP A 139 22.90 35.35 1.31
N LYS A 140 23.34 34.52 0.35
CA LYS A 140 23.28 33.05 0.43
C LYS A 140 24.38 32.55 1.37
N VAL A 141 24.19 32.76 2.66
CA VAL A 141 25.12 32.40 3.74
C VAL A 141 24.42 31.55 4.80
N PRO A 142 25.16 30.68 5.51
CA PRO A 142 24.62 30.00 6.67
C PRO A 142 24.58 30.96 7.88
N ILE A 143 23.80 30.61 8.89
CA ILE A 143 23.65 31.42 10.11
C ILE A 143 24.90 31.42 11.01
N ALA A 144 25.80 30.44 10.82
CA ALA A 144 27.13 30.39 11.44
C ALA A 144 28.12 29.70 10.50
N ILE A 145 29.38 30.14 10.52
CA ILE A 145 30.46 29.64 9.66
C ILE A 145 31.46 28.87 10.53
N GLY A 146 31.89 27.68 10.09
CA GLY A 146 33.02 26.95 10.67
C GLY A 146 32.67 25.80 11.63
N GLN A 147 31.39 25.62 11.97
CA GLN A 147 30.91 24.45 12.73
C GLN A 147 29.77 23.78 11.96
N LYS A 148 29.92 22.47 11.69
CA LYS A 148 28.85 21.69 11.08
C LYS A 148 27.68 21.53 12.05
N GLN A 149 26.49 21.79 11.53
CA GLN A 149 25.25 21.77 12.28
C GLN A 149 24.06 21.49 11.35
N ILE A 150 23.09 20.73 11.87
CA ILE A 150 21.93 20.26 11.10
C ILE A 150 20.65 20.38 11.93
N ASP A 151 19.52 20.06 11.31
CA ASP A 151 18.19 19.88 11.92
C ASP A 151 17.73 21.09 12.75
N PRO A 152 17.55 22.26 12.11
CA PRO A 152 17.14 23.47 12.81
C PRO A 152 15.67 23.41 13.24
N PHE A 153 15.42 23.86 14.47
CA PHE A 153 14.08 24.14 14.96
C PHE A 153 14.07 25.47 15.72
N VAL A 154 13.42 26.47 15.12
CA VAL A 154 13.21 27.79 15.71
C VAL A 154 11.98 27.74 16.60
N PHE A 155 12.17 28.07 17.87
CA PHE A 155 11.12 28.20 18.87
C PHE A 155 11.01 29.64 19.33
N ARG A 156 9.78 30.18 19.36
CA ARG A 156 9.50 31.50 19.91
C ARG A 156 8.81 31.36 21.26
N ASP A 157 9.40 31.97 22.27
CA ASP A 157 8.88 31.91 23.63
C ASP A 157 7.90 33.07 23.95
N LYS A 158 7.23 33.00 25.11
CA LYS A 158 6.24 33.98 25.59
C LYS A 158 6.82 35.37 25.79
N ASP A 159 8.11 35.47 26.10
CA ASP A 159 8.84 36.73 26.21
C ASP A 159 9.15 37.37 24.84
N GLY A 160 8.83 36.69 23.74
CA GLY A 160 9.12 37.13 22.38
C GLY A 160 10.54 36.81 21.91
N LYS A 161 11.39 36.24 22.77
CA LYS A 161 12.71 35.74 22.36
C LYS A 161 12.55 34.52 21.47
N LYS A 162 13.54 34.34 20.61
CA LYS A 162 13.63 33.27 19.62
C LYS A 162 14.82 32.43 19.98
N TYR A 163 14.68 31.12 19.86
CA TYR A 163 15.72 30.15 20.20
C TYR A 163 15.86 29.19 19.04
N LEU A 164 17.10 28.84 18.70
CA LEU A 164 17.39 27.81 17.72
C LEU A 164 17.84 26.54 18.45
N PHE A 165 17.00 25.53 18.38
CA PHE A 165 17.40 24.16 18.64
C PHE A 165 18.05 23.59 17.37
N HIS A 166 19.19 22.93 17.52
CA HIS A 166 19.94 22.39 16.38
C HIS A 166 20.86 21.27 16.84
N VAL A 167 21.34 20.48 15.90
CA VAL A 167 22.35 19.46 16.15
C VAL A 167 23.73 20.02 15.82
N ARG A 168 24.72 19.79 16.70
CA ARG A 168 26.13 19.96 16.35
C ARG A 168 26.77 18.60 16.13
N LEU A 169 27.52 18.47 15.02
CA LEU A 169 28.24 17.25 14.66
C LEU A 169 29.60 17.23 15.35
N LYS A 170 29.59 16.99 16.66
CA LYS A 170 30.79 16.97 17.52
C LYS A 170 30.61 15.90 18.58
N GLU A 171 31.47 14.88 18.55
CA GLU A 171 31.41 13.73 19.47
C GLU A 171 30.04 13.03 19.41
N GLY A 172 29.56 12.77 18.18
CA GLY A 172 28.20 12.34 17.90
C GLY A 172 27.30 13.48 17.36
N ASN A 173 26.03 13.15 17.11
CA ASN A 173 24.98 14.15 16.91
C ASN A 173 24.42 14.49 18.29
N ARG A 174 24.59 15.74 18.72
CA ARG A 174 24.13 16.23 20.03
C ARG A 174 23.29 17.48 19.83
N ILE A 175 22.22 17.62 20.61
CA ILE A 175 21.26 18.71 20.44
C ILE A 175 21.66 19.90 21.32
N PHE A 176 21.66 21.10 20.76
CA PHE A 176 21.99 22.36 21.41
C PHE A 176 20.85 23.37 21.26
N VAL A 177 20.85 24.37 22.13
CA VAL A 177 19.99 25.55 22.04
C VAL A 177 20.84 26.81 22.17
N ALA A 178 20.49 27.84 21.41
CA ALA A 178 21.00 29.21 21.59
C ALA A 178 19.91 30.23 21.31
N GLU A 179 19.99 31.40 21.92
CA GLU A 179 19.14 32.54 21.56
C GLU A 179 19.48 32.98 20.11
N LEU A 180 18.47 33.13 19.28
CA LEU A 180 18.59 33.57 17.91
C LEU A 180 18.54 35.11 17.86
N LYS A 181 19.39 35.72 17.04
CA LYS A 181 19.34 37.17 16.80
C LYS A 181 17.97 37.56 16.23
N SER A 182 17.49 38.74 16.59
CA SER A 182 16.14 39.20 16.25
C SER A 182 15.88 39.24 14.74
N ASP A 183 16.93 39.44 13.95
CA ASP A 183 16.96 39.53 12.49
C ASP A 183 17.21 38.18 11.78
N TYR A 184 17.31 37.07 12.51
CA TYR A 184 17.61 35.74 11.98
C TYR A 184 19.01 35.57 11.33
N SER A 185 19.91 36.54 11.49
CA SER A 185 21.24 36.51 10.88
C SER A 185 22.20 35.49 11.50
N GLY A 186 21.89 34.99 12.70
CA GLY A 186 22.77 34.12 13.47
C GLY A 186 22.26 33.85 14.88
N ILE A 187 22.98 33.01 15.61
CA ILE A 187 22.78 32.80 17.04
C ILE A 187 23.64 33.74 17.88
N LYS A 188 23.28 33.89 19.15
CA LYS A 188 24.10 34.49 20.20
C LYS A 188 24.96 33.39 20.83
N GLU A 189 26.19 33.23 20.35
CA GLU A 189 27.08 32.12 20.77
C GLU A 189 27.31 32.07 22.29
N GLU A 190 27.30 33.22 22.97
CA GLU A 190 27.44 33.29 24.43
C GLU A 190 26.29 32.60 25.20
N THR A 191 25.16 32.36 24.52
CA THR A 191 23.99 31.69 25.09
C THR A 191 23.92 30.20 24.76
N LEU A 192 24.83 29.69 23.93
CA LEU A 192 24.79 28.32 23.47
C LEU A 192 24.93 27.33 24.64
N LYS A 193 24.00 26.38 24.72
CA LYS A 193 24.00 25.28 25.70
C LYS A 193 23.68 23.96 25.02
N GLU A 194 24.37 22.89 25.44
CA GLU A 194 23.97 21.53 25.08
C GLU A 194 22.68 21.18 25.83
N CYS A 195 21.73 20.59 25.11
CA CYS A 195 20.47 20.12 25.64
C CYS A 195 20.55 18.65 26.06
N LEU A 196 20.85 17.76 25.11
CA LEU A 196 20.93 16.32 25.32
C LEU A 196 21.75 15.63 24.22
N HIS A 197 22.17 14.40 24.51
CA HIS A 197 22.82 13.46 23.60
C HIS A 197 22.39 12.02 23.95
N ALA A 198 22.80 11.03 23.16
CA ALA A 198 22.44 9.64 23.37
C ALA A 198 23.18 9.04 24.59
N GLU A 199 22.43 8.46 25.52
CA GLU A 199 22.90 7.89 26.78
C GLU A 199 22.13 6.62 27.17
N LEU A 200 20.89 6.48 26.71
CA LEU A 200 20.01 5.36 27.03
C LEU A 200 20.25 4.20 26.05
N PRO A 201 20.07 2.92 26.48
CA PRO A 201 20.31 1.76 25.62
C PRO A 201 19.57 1.78 24.28
N TRP A 202 18.36 2.33 24.23
CA TRP A 202 17.57 2.40 22.99
C TRP A 202 18.10 3.47 22.01
N GLU A 203 18.91 4.42 22.46
CA GLU A 203 19.45 5.52 21.64
C GLU A 203 20.70 5.11 20.84
N ASN A 204 21.28 3.93 21.13
CA ASN A 204 22.42 3.37 20.40
C ASN A 204 22.33 1.85 20.26
N THR A 205 21.25 1.37 19.63
CA THR A 205 21.01 -0.07 19.42
C THR A 205 22.08 -0.76 18.56
N ALA A 206 22.78 0.00 17.72
CA ALA A 206 23.85 -0.50 16.86
C ALA A 206 25.22 -0.55 17.56
N ASN A 207 25.33 -0.09 18.81
CA ASN A 207 26.62 0.12 19.49
C ASN A 207 27.62 0.90 18.63
N ALA A 208 27.15 1.95 17.96
CA ALA A 208 27.98 2.80 17.12
C ALA A 208 28.86 3.71 17.97
N ASP A 209 30.11 3.93 17.54
CA ASP A 209 31.02 4.91 18.15
C ASP A 209 30.50 6.35 17.99
N TRP A 210 29.85 6.62 16.85
CA TRP A 210 29.18 7.89 16.59
C TRP A 210 27.69 7.78 16.94
N THR A 211 27.36 8.16 18.16
CA THR A 211 25.96 8.13 18.64
C THR A 211 25.14 9.27 18.07
N VAL A 212 23.84 9.06 17.92
CA VAL A 212 22.95 10.04 17.26
C VAL A 212 21.81 10.47 18.17
N SER A 213 21.68 11.79 18.38
CA SER A 213 20.47 12.48 18.85
C SER A 213 20.22 13.69 17.97
N GLU A 214 19.07 13.72 17.29
CA GLU A 214 18.80 14.67 16.21
C GLU A 214 17.31 15.00 16.05
N GLY A 215 16.96 15.79 15.01
CA GLY A 215 15.58 16.19 14.72
C GLY A 215 14.79 16.78 15.90
N PRO A 216 15.31 17.83 16.59
CA PRO A 216 14.61 18.43 17.72
C PRO A 216 13.32 19.14 17.28
N THR A 217 12.25 18.94 18.04
CA THR A 217 11.02 19.74 17.97
C THR A 217 10.59 20.13 19.37
N VAL A 218 10.34 21.41 19.62
CA VAL A 218 10.06 21.94 20.96
C VAL A 218 8.70 22.61 21.06
N ILE A 219 7.94 22.23 22.08
CA ILE A 219 6.71 22.93 22.50
C ILE A 219 6.82 23.35 23.96
N ARG A 220 5.94 24.27 24.39
CA ARG A 220 5.74 24.54 25.81
C ARG A 220 4.30 24.29 26.21
N GLU A 221 4.10 23.47 27.24
CA GLU A 221 2.81 23.22 27.86
C GLU A 221 2.93 23.34 29.38
N GLY A 222 2.10 24.19 29.99
CA GLY A 222 2.24 24.58 31.38
C GLY A 222 3.59 25.26 31.68
N LYS A 223 4.30 24.76 32.70
CA LYS A 223 5.65 25.22 33.09
C LYS A 223 6.79 24.51 32.36
N TYR A 224 6.48 23.48 31.58
CA TYR A 224 7.50 22.62 30.95
C TYR A 224 7.64 22.92 29.46
N TYR A 225 8.88 22.94 29.00
CA TYR A 225 9.26 22.75 27.61
C TYR A 225 9.37 21.25 27.36
N TYR A 226 8.84 20.77 26.24
CA TYR A 226 8.95 19.38 25.79
C TYR A 226 9.74 19.37 24.48
N MET A 227 10.82 18.61 24.45
CA MET A 227 11.62 18.34 23.27
C MET A 227 11.36 16.92 22.80
N PHE A 228 10.75 16.79 21.62
CA PHE A 228 10.73 15.56 20.84
C PHE A 228 12.04 15.50 20.07
N TYR A 229 12.73 14.37 20.12
CA TYR A 229 14.00 14.17 19.41
C TYR A 229 14.07 12.74 18.89
N SER A 230 14.90 12.48 17.89
CA SER A 230 15.16 11.14 17.39
C SER A 230 16.54 10.65 17.75
N ALA A 231 16.70 9.34 17.90
CA ALA A 231 17.99 8.72 18.18
C ALA A 231 18.24 7.47 17.34
N ASN A 232 19.50 7.04 17.29
CA ASN A 232 20.10 6.12 16.31
C ASN A 232 20.32 6.77 14.93
N ASP A 233 21.17 6.17 14.08
CA ASP A 233 21.30 6.58 12.68
C ASP A 233 19.99 6.32 11.92
N PHE A 234 19.54 7.24 11.07
CA PHE A 234 18.26 7.10 10.34
C PHE A 234 18.16 5.83 9.48
N ARG A 235 19.29 5.23 9.09
CA ARG A 235 19.33 3.95 8.33
C ARG A 235 19.10 2.74 9.22
N ASN A 236 19.23 2.89 10.53
CA ASN A 236 18.92 1.85 11.50
C ASN A 236 17.40 1.65 11.59
N LYS A 237 16.95 0.39 11.58
CA LYS A 237 15.52 0.04 11.74
C LYS A 237 14.96 0.49 13.08
N ASP A 238 15.83 0.67 14.08
CA ASP A 238 15.50 1.10 15.43
C ASP A 238 15.61 2.64 15.62
N TYR A 239 15.73 3.41 14.53
CA TYR A 239 15.48 4.86 14.58
C TYR A 239 14.11 5.12 15.22
N ALA A 240 14.10 5.97 16.25
CA ALA A 240 12.98 6.11 17.17
C ALA A 240 12.95 7.51 17.80
N VAL A 241 11.77 7.92 18.28
CA VAL A 241 11.51 9.23 18.89
C VAL A 241 11.47 9.11 20.41
N GLY A 242 12.28 9.92 21.08
CA GLY A 242 12.26 10.16 22.51
C GLY A 242 11.66 11.52 22.87
N VAL A 243 11.33 11.71 24.15
CA VAL A 243 10.85 12.99 24.69
C VAL A 243 11.62 13.36 25.94
N ALA A 244 12.09 14.61 26.00
CA ALA A 244 12.72 15.21 27.16
C ALA A 244 11.98 16.48 27.60
N ILE A 245 12.07 16.83 28.88
CA ILE A 245 11.43 18.01 29.47
C ILE A 245 12.41 18.91 30.18
N ALA A 246 12.10 20.21 30.24
CA ALA A 246 12.83 21.19 31.05
C ALA A 246 11.89 22.28 31.56
N GLU A 247 12.18 22.90 32.72
CA GLU A 247 11.46 24.08 33.21
C GLU A 247 12.07 25.40 32.69
N ASN A 248 13.32 25.34 32.21
CA ASN A 248 14.04 26.43 31.60
C ASN A 248 14.46 26.00 30.19
N ILE A 249 14.35 26.89 29.21
CA ILE A 249 14.64 26.62 27.81
C ILE A 249 16.10 26.17 27.55
N TYR A 250 17.03 26.57 28.41
CA TYR A 250 18.44 26.15 28.39
C TYR A 250 18.70 24.83 29.13
N GLY A 251 17.65 24.19 29.65
CA GLY A 251 17.75 23.00 30.49
C GLY A 251 17.92 23.30 31.99
N PRO A 252 18.29 22.30 32.81
CA PRO A 252 18.66 20.95 32.39
C PRO A 252 17.48 20.19 31.75
N TRP A 253 17.76 19.41 30.71
CA TRP A 253 16.77 18.55 30.05
C TRP A 253 16.77 17.17 30.68
N LYS A 254 15.59 16.71 31.11
CA LYS A 254 15.37 15.37 31.66
C LYS A 254 14.59 14.54 30.65
N LYS A 255 15.16 13.44 30.17
CA LYS A 255 14.45 12.44 29.36
C LYS A 255 13.30 11.85 30.19
N LEU A 256 12.11 11.75 29.60
CA LEU A 256 10.97 11.10 30.25
C LEU A 256 11.26 9.62 30.48
N GLU A 257 10.50 9.00 31.38
CA GLU A 257 10.52 7.55 31.59
C GLU A 257 9.78 6.84 30.43
N ASP A 258 9.90 5.51 30.35
CA ASP A 258 9.24 4.66 29.33
C ASP A 258 9.48 5.08 27.86
N GLN A 259 10.74 5.31 27.51
CA GLN A 259 11.19 5.67 26.16
C GLN A 259 11.67 4.44 25.36
N PRO A 260 11.62 4.46 24.01
CA PRO A 260 11.15 5.55 23.15
C PRO A 260 9.63 5.70 23.09
N ALA A 261 9.14 6.93 22.97
CA ALA A 261 7.71 7.24 22.86
C ALA A 261 7.10 6.78 21.52
N LEU A 262 7.86 6.82 20.43
CA LEU A 262 7.47 6.27 19.12
C LEU A 262 8.63 5.47 18.52
N SER A 263 8.39 4.23 18.13
CA SER A 263 9.40 3.35 17.54
C SER A 263 8.75 2.26 16.68
N ARG A 264 9.56 1.48 15.97
CA ARG A 264 9.04 0.33 15.20
C ARG A 264 8.16 -0.63 16.02
N LYS A 265 8.37 -0.72 17.34
CA LYS A 265 7.60 -1.62 18.22
C LYS A 265 6.14 -1.20 18.37
N ASN A 266 5.85 0.11 18.38
CA ASN A 266 4.49 0.61 18.56
C ASN A 266 3.89 1.22 17.27
N SER A 267 4.72 1.71 16.34
CA SER A 267 4.28 2.15 15.01
C SER A 267 4.07 0.99 14.04
N GLY A 268 4.80 -0.11 14.21
CA GLY A 268 4.83 -1.23 13.27
C GLY A 268 5.76 -1.03 12.06
N PHE A 269 6.52 0.08 12.01
CA PHE A 269 7.35 0.43 10.84
C PHE A 269 8.81 0.69 11.22
N ALA A 270 9.74 0.08 10.50
CA ALA A 270 11.17 0.34 10.65
C ALA A 270 11.51 1.82 10.41
N GLY A 271 12.50 2.31 11.15
CA GLY A 271 13.06 3.64 10.94
C GLY A 271 12.11 4.79 11.26
N THR A 272 11.20 4.62 12.24
CA THR A 272 10.19 5.62 12.58
C THR A 272 10.80 6.74 13.40
N GLY A 273 11.06 7.89 12.79
CA GLY A 273 11.64 9.03 13.50
C GLY A 273 11.67 10.29 12.66
N HIS A 274 12.42 11.28 13.16
CA HIS A 274 12.48 12.69 12.78
C HIS A 274 11.11 13.26 12.43
N GLY A 275 10.59 14.12 13.28
CA GLY A 275 9.26 14.67 13.08
C GLY A 275 9.01 15.99 13.79
N ASP A 276 7.82 16.51 13.52
CA ASP A 276 7.34 17.78 14.04
C ASP A 276 5.94 17.60 14.64
N ILE A 277 5.61 18.45 15.61
CA ILE A 277 4.37 18.40 16.37
C ILE A 277 3.52 19.67 16.12
N PHE A 278 2.24 19.48 15.84
CA PHE A 278 1.34 20.60 15.55
C PHE A 278 -0.09 20.31 16.02
N LYS A 279 -0.92 21.36 16.13
CA LYS A 279 -2.34 21.25 16.51
C LYS A 279 -3.27 21.38 15.31
N LYS A 280 -4.33 20.57 15.28
CA LYS A 280 -5.58 20.83 14.54
C LYS A 280 -6.69 21.01 15.57
N GLY A 281 -7.11 22.26 15.78
CA GLY A 281 -7.98 22.61 16.90
C GLY A 281 -7.31 22.32 18.24
N LYS A 282 -7.90 21.41 19.03
CA LYS A 282 -7.33 20.95 20.32
C LYS A 282 -6.49 19.67 20.21
N GLN A 283 -6.57 18.96 19.09
CA GLN A 283 -5.88 17.68 18.89
C GLN A 283 -4.44 17.93 18.46
N TRP A 284 -3.50 17.27 19.13
CA TRP A 284 -2.10 17.23 18.72
C TRP A 284 -1.87 16.11 17.70
N TYR A 285 -0.96 16.37 16.77
CA TYR A 285 -0.47 15.43 15.78
C TYR A 285 1.05 15.49 15.73
N TYR A 286 1.66 14.35 15.43
CA TYR A 286 3.07 14.23 15.09
C TYR A 286 3.20 13.75 13.67
N VAL A 287 3.90 14.52 12.83
CA VAL A 287 4.31 14.09 11.50
C VAL A 287 5.73 13.54 11.61
N CYS A 288 6.01 12.40 11.00
CA CYS A 288 7.34 11.77 11.03
C CYS A 288 7.61 11.03 9.72
N HIS A 289 8.79 10.43 9.57
CA HIS A 289 9.05 9.52 8.48
C HIS A 289 9.30 8.08 8.96
N THR A 290 9.31 7.15 8.02
CA THR A 290 9.68 5.74 8.21
C THR A 290 10.57 5.29 7.05
N HIS A 291 11.19 4.11 7.18
CA HIS A 291 11.76 3.40 6.03
C HIS A 291 10.69 3.06 4.99
N PHE A 292 11.11 2.81 3.75
CA PHE A 292 10.22 2.35 2.68
C PHE A 292 9.61 0.97 3.00
N SER A 293 10.43 0.05 3.49
CA SER A 293 10.03 -1.26 4.04
C SER A 293 11.04 -1.69 5.10
N ASP A 294 10.84 -2.84 5.72
CA ASP A 294 11.80 -3.40 6.66
C ASP A 294 13.16 -3.70 6.01
N GLU A 295 13.22 -3.90 4.70
CA GLU A 295 14.43 -4.22 3.95
C GLU A 295 15.02 -3.02 3.18
N LYS A 296 14.28 -1.91 3.07
CA LYS A 296 14.63 -0.77 2.23
C LYS A 296 14.42 0.56 2.95
N VAL A 297 15.51 1.32 3.16
CA VAL A 297 15.47 2.62 3.85
C VAL A 297 14.77 3.70 3.01
N ALA A 298 15.25 3.94 1.80
CA ALA A 298 14.78 5.03 0.93
C ALA A 298 13.96 4.51 -0.26
N PRO A 299 13.02 5.30 -0.83
CA PRO A 299 12.61 6.61 -0.35
C PRO A 299 11.82 6.49 0.97
N ARG A 300 12.20 7.31 1.96
CA ARG A 300 11.55 7.31 3.27
C ARG A 300 10.10 7.82 3.11
N ARG A 301 9.16 7.27 3.88
CA ARG A 301 7.72 7.57 3.75
C ARG A 301 7.26 8.51 4.85
N THR A 302 6.55 9.58 4.50
CA THR A 302 5.94 10.50 5.46
C THR A 302 4.69 9.90 6.08
N ALA A 303 4.56 10.01 7.40
CA ALA A 303 3.42 9.51 8.16
C ALA A 303 2.94 10.54 9.20
N LEU A 304 1.73 10.33 9.69
CA LEU A 304 1.05 11.18 10.64
C LEU A 304 0.37 10.34 11.72
N VAL A 305 0.54 10.71 12.98
CA VAL A 305 -0.02 10.02 14.14
C VAL A 305 -0.59 11.04 15.14
N PRO A 306 -1.84 10.86 15.63
CA PRO A 306 -2.37 11.69 16.70
C PRO A 306 -1.62 11.47 18.02
N ILE A 307 -1.42 12.54 18.78
CA ILE A 307 -0.90 12.49 20.16
C ILE A 307 -1.96 13.07 21.10
N HIS A 308 -2.15 12.46 22.26
CA HIS A 308 -2.77 13.13 23.41
C HIS A 308 -1.81 13.14 24.59
N PHE A 309 -1.95 14.12 25.47
CA PHE A 309 -1.10 14.28 26.64
C PHE A 309 -1.85 13.81 27.88
N VAL A 310 -1.23 12.93 28.65
CA VAL A 310 -1.78 12.39 29.90
C VAL A 310 -0.88 12.80 31.05
N ALA A 311 -1.46 13.40 32.09
CA ALA A 311 -0.70 13.73 33.29
C ALA A 311 -0.28 12.46 34.03
N ASP A 312 1.00 12.33 34.37
CA ASP A 312 1.47 11.31 35.29
C ASP A 312 1.14 11.66 36.76
N SER A 313 1.56 10.80 37.68
CA SER A 313 1.34 11.01 39.12
C SER A 313 2.00 12.28 39.69
N SER A 314 2.98 12.85 38.99
CA SER A 314 3.66 14.10 39.35
C SER A 314 3.07 15.34 38.67
N GLY A 315 2.08 15.15 37.78
CA GLY A 315 1.46 16.21 37.00
C GLY A 315 2.21 16.59 35.72
N VAL A 316 3.26 15.84 35.34
CA VAL A 316 3.95 16.01 34.05
C VAL A 316 3.10 15.42 32.93
N LEU A 317 2.95 16.14 31.83
CA LEU A 317 2.15 15.69 30.70
C LEU A 317 2.97 14.74 29.81
N VAL A 318 2.72 13.44 29.90
CA VAL A 318 3.36 12.43 29.07
C VAL A 318 2.62 12.31 27.73
N PRO A 319 3.30 12.49 26.58
CA PRO A 319 2.69 12.29 25.27
C PRO A 319 2.43 10.81 25.02
N GLN A 320 1.20 10.49 24.64
CA GLN A 320 0.74 9.17 24.26
C GLN A 320 0.39 9.19 22.76
N PHE A 321 1.14 8.41 21.98
CA PHE A 321 0.94 8.27 20.55
C PHE A 321 -0.19 7.27 20.27
N GLU A 322 -1.24 7.72 19.58
CA GLU A 322 -2.34 6.84 19.14
C GLU A 322 -1.93 6.06 17.91
N THR A 323 -1.00 5.11 18.06
CA THR A 323 -0.39 4.41 16.91
C THR A 323 -1.38 3.55 16.12
N ALA A 324 -2.53 3.19 16.70
CA ALA A 324 -3.65 2.60 15.95
C ALA A 324 -4.22 3.51 14.84
N LYS A 325 -3.95 4.83 14.91
CA LYS A 325 -4.31 5.85 13.91
C LYS A 325 -3.09 6.36 13.14
N PHE A 326 -1.96 5.68 13.25
CA PHE A 326 -0.77 5.96 12.44
C PHE A 326 -1.12 5.72 10.96
N ARG A 327 -0.87 6.72 10.11
CA ARG A 327 -1.16 6.60 8.67
C ARG A 327 -0.10 7.29 7.83
N PHE A 328 0.18 6.74 6.66
CA PHE A 328 1.03 7.38 5.66
C PHE A 328 0.30 8.55 5.00
N LEU A 329 1.03 9.60 4.67
CA LEU A 329 0.50 10.71 3.88
C LEU A 329 0.66 10.38 2.40
N SER A 330 -0.31 10.81 1.59
CA SER A 330 -0.30 10.59 0.14
C SER A 330 -0.87 11.78 -0.59
N THR A 331 -0.35 12.07 -1.79
CA THR A 331 -0.94 13.06 -2.67
C THR A 331 -2.22 12.56 -3.32
N ASP A 332 -3.14 13.48 -3.45
CA ASP A 332 -4.39 13.33 -4.13
C ASP A 332 -4.15 13.62 -5.62
N GLN A 333 -3.60 12.62 -6.33
CA GLN A 333 -3.68 12.60 -7.80
C GLN A 333 -5.14 12.40 -8.29
N ARG A 334 -6.14 12.37 -7.38
CA ARG A 334 -7.56 12.09 -7.68
C ARG A 334 -8.27 13.13 -8.55
N SER A 335 -7.69 14.31 -8.84
CA SER A 335 -8.43 15.43 -9.51
C SER A 335 -7.83 16.08 -10.77
N ARG A 336 -6.69 15.67 -11.33
CA ARG A 336 -6.06 16.43 -12.45
C ARG A 336 -5.64 15.66 -13.70
N GLN A 337 -5.89 14.36 -13.80
CA GLN A 337 -5.73 13.62 -15.05
C GLN A 337 -7.13 13.40 -15.66
N PRO A 338 -7.35 13.62 -16.97
CA PRO A 338 -8.57 13.18 -17.62
C PRO A 338 -8.66 11.66 -17.42
N ARG A 339 -9.69 11.23 -16.69
CA ARG A 339 -9.97 9.82 -16.42
C ARG A 339 -10.36 9.17 -17.75
N LYS A 340 -9.77 8.01 -18.05
CA LYS A 340 -9.93 7.36 -19.35
C LYS A 340 -10.27 5.89 -19.16
N SER A 341 -11.30 5.47 -19.87
CA SER A 341 -11.52 4.09 -20.28
C SER A 341 -10.96 3.98 -21.70
N TYR A 342 -10.32 2.87 -22.02
CA TYR A 342 -9.99 2.58 -23.40
C TYR A 342 -10.12 1.10 -23.71
N GLN A 343 -10.63 0.85 -24.91
CA GLN A 343 -10.75 -0.48 -25.50
C GLN A 343 -9.42 -0.85 -26.18
N THR A 344 -8.96 -2.08 -25.97
CA THR A 344 -7.81 -2.65 -26.70
C THR A 344 -8.29 -3.38 -27.97
N ASP A 345 -7.35 -3.88 -28.77
CA ASP A 345 -7.62 -4.82 -29.87
C ASP A 345 -7.47 -6.29 -29.45
N VAL A 346 -7.23 -6.56 -28.15
CA VAL A 346 -7.00 -7.91 -27.64
C VAL A 346 -8.32 -8.60 -27.34
N ALA A 347 -8.54 -9.73 -28.02
CA ALA A 347 -9.72 -10.58 -27.85
C ALA A 347 -9.47 -11.68 -26.81
N PHE A 348 -9.75 -11.36 -25.56
CA PHE A 348 -9.72 -12.30 -24.44
C PHE A 348 -11.01 -12.28 -23.62
N GLY A 349 -11.37 -13.47 -23.13
CA GLY A 349 -12.14 -13.58 -21.90
C GLY A 349 -11.25 -13.40 -20.69
N ASP A 350 -11.83 -13.01 -19.55
CA ASP A 350 -11.21 -13.17 -18.23
C ASP A 350 -9.78 -12.59 -18.14
N PRO A 351 -9.59 -11.28 -18.46
CA PRO A 351 -8.27 -10.70 -18.61
C PRO A 351 -7.57 -10.43 -17.28
N PHE A 352 -6.27 -10.71 -17.27
CA PHE A 352 -5.37 -10.44 -16.15
C PHE A 352 -4.09 -9.78 -16.63
N ILE A 353 -3.67 -8.68 -16.00
CA ILE A 353 -2.44 -7.96 -16.32
C ILE A 353 -1.47 -7.99 -15.14
N VAL A 354 -0.20 -8.30 -15.44
CA VAL A 354 0.92 -8.12 -14.52
C VAL A 354 1.92 -7.13 -15.12
N PHE A 355 2.41 -6.18 -14.32
CA PHE A 355 3.60 -5.42 -14.67
C PHE A 355 4.84 -6.18 -14.22
N ASP A 356 5.82 -6.29 -15.10
CA ASP A 356 7.08 -6.97 -14.85
C ASP A 356 8.25 -5.96 -14.83
N PRO A 357 8.70 -5.54 -13.64
CA PRO A 357 9.81 -4.58 -13.50
C PRO A 357 11.12 -5.00 -14.20
N PRO A 358 11.58 -6.28 -14.14
CA PRO A 358 12.77 -6.73 -14.86
C PRO A 358 12.76 -6.45 -16.36
N SER A 359 11.62 -6.61 -17.03
CA SER A 359 11.51 -6.36 -18.48
C SER A 359 10.90 -5.00 -18.83
N ASP A 360 10.45 -4.23 -17.83
CA ASP A 360 9.74 -2.96 -17.99
C ASP A 360 8.54 -3.08 -18.96
N GLN A 361 7.76 -4.15 -18.79
CA GLN A 361 6.61 -4.48 -19.65
C GLN A 361 5.41 -4.97 -18.85
N TYR A 362 4.24 -4.77 -19.43
CA TYR A 362 2.99 -5.38 -19.02
C TYR A 362 2.76 -6.67 -19.80
N TYR A 363 2.28 -7.70 -19.11
CA TYR A 363 1.86 -8.95 -19.72
C TYR A 363 0.39 -9.19 -19.44
N LEU A 364 -0.38 -9.42 -20.51
CA LEU A 364 -1.81 -9.68 -20.49
C LEU A 364 -2.06 -11.16 -20.81
N TYR A 365 -2.79 -11.81 -19.92
CA TYR A 365 -3.27 -13.18 -20.04
C TYR A 365 -4.79 -13.17 -20.06
N GLY A 366 -5.40 -14.21 -20.61
CA GLY A 366 -6.84 -14.38 -20.57
C GLY A 366 -7.27 -15.69 -21.22
N THR A 367 -8.56 -15.97 -21.11
CA THR A 367 -9.19 -17.12 -21.76
C THR A 367 -9.23 -16.93 -23.28
N GLY A 368 -8.67 -17.90 -24.00
CA GLY A 368 -8.72 -18.00 -25.45
C GLY A 368 -7.38 -17.81 -26.16
N GLY A 369 -7.43 -17.65 -27.48
CA GLY A 369 -6.26 -17.39 -28.32
C GLY A 369 -5.38 -18.60 -28.66
N THR A 370 -5.60 -19.76 -28.04
CA THR A 370 -4.99 -21.04 -28.38
C THR A 370 -5.84 -22.22 -27.90
N GLU A 371 -5.63 -23.41 -28.47
CA GLU A 371 -6.19 -24.65 -27.96
C GLU A 371 -5.35 -25.19 -26.81
N ASN A 372 -5.99 -25.82 -25.82
CA ASN A 372 -5.32 -26.55 -24.72
C ASN A 372 -4.33 -25.70 -23.90
N GLY A 373 -4.60 -24.41 -23.70
CA GLY A 373 -3.75 -23.58 -22.83
C GLY A 373 -3.94 -22.08 -23.03
N PHE A 374 -2.88 -21.33 -22.79
CA PHE A 374 -2.92 -19.87 -22.74
C PHE A 374 -1.82 -19.24 -23.60
N ILE A 375 -2.14 -18.09 -24.18
CA ILE A 375 -1.18 -17.19 -24.84
C ILE A 375 -1.01 -15.91 -24.01
N ALA A 376 0.05 -15.16 -24.27
CA ALA A 376 0.24 -13.84 -23.68
C ALA A 376 0.37 -12.74 -24.74
N TYR A 377 0.00 -11.53 -24.34
CA TYR A 377 0.35 -10.29 -25.03
C TYR A 377 1.28 -9.46 -24.15
N SER A 378 2.19 -8.71 -24.76
CA SER A 378 3.08 -7.77 -24.06
C SER A 378 2.81 -6.32 -24.48
N SER A 379 3.05 -5.37 -23.60
CA SER A 379 2.93 -3.94 -23.88
C SER A 379 3.88 -3.10 -23.02
N LYS A 380 4.30 -1.93 -23.51
CA LYS A 380 5.06 -0.92 -22.72
C LYS A 380 4.20 0.26 -22.26
N ASP A 381 3.04 0.44 -22.86
CA ASP A 381 2.20 1.63 -22.73
C ASP A 381 0.72 1.30 -22.41
N LEU A 382 0.41 0.01 -22.25
CA LEU A 382 -0.91 -0.57 -22.07
C LEU A 382 -1.90 -0.34 -23.23
N LYS A 383 -1.46 0.26 -24.33
CA LYS A 383 -2.29 0.62 -25.49
C LYS A 383 -1.97 -0.25 -26.69
N THR A 384 -0.68 -0.42 -26.97
CA THR A 384 -0.19 -1.22 -28.09
C THR A 384 0.21 -2.59 -27.54
N TRP A 385 -0.47 -3.63 -28.01
CA TRP A 385 -0.27 -4.99 -27.53
C TRP A 385 0.36 -5.87 -28.60
N LYS A 386 1.49 -6.50 -28.29
CA LYS A 386 2.17 -7.46 -29.14
C LYS A 386 1.79 -8.88 -28.70
N LYS A 387 1.26 -9.69 -29.62
CA LYS A 387 1.03 -11.11 -29.38
C LYS A 387 2.37 -11.85 -29.27
N GLU A 388 2.64 -12.49 -28.13
CA GLU A 388 3.92 -13.18 -27.86
C GLU A 388 3.86 -14.68 -28.16
N GLY A 389 2.67 -15.27 -28.11
CA GLY A 389 2.46 -16.69 -28.42
C GLY A 389 2.07 -17.51 -27.19
N LYS A 390 2.19 -18.84 -27.31
CA LYS A 390 1.69 -19.79 -26.31
C LYS A 390 2.64 -19.85 -25.12
N VAL A 391 2.12 -19.51 -23.93
CA VAL A 391 2.89 -19.46 -22.68
C VAL A 391 2.62 -20.68 -21.80
N TYR A 392 1.46 -21.32 -21.94
CA TYR A 392 1.11 -22.57 -21.26
C TYR A 392 0.50 -23.55 -22.28
N ASP A 393 0.90 -24.82 -22.20
CA ASP A 393 0.34 -25.92 -23.01
C ASP A 393 0.08 -27.14 -22.13
N ALA A 394 -1.16 -27.61 -22.13
CA ALA A 394 -1.61 -28.76 -21.35
C ALA A 394 -1.02 -30.10 -21.83
N LYS A 395 -0.46 -30.17 -23.04
CA LYS A 395 0.24 -31.36 -23.56
C LYS A 395 1.65 -31.54 -22.96
N GLN A 396 1.85 -31.08 -21.74
CA GLN A 396 3.07 -31.25 -20.98
C GLN A 396 3.01 -32.48 -20.07
N PRO A 397 4.16 -33.00 -19.59
CA PRO A 397 4.20 -34.22 -18.78
C PRO A 397 3.32 -34.17 -17.52
N ASN A 398 3.28 -33.01 -16.85
CA ASN A 398 2.47 -32.79 -15.64
C ASN A 398 1.07 -32.21 -15.94
N GLY A 399 0.64 -32.16 -17.20
CA GLY A 399 -0.63 -31.58 -17.58
C GLY A 399 -1.79 -32.41 -17.02
N TRP A 400 -2.56 -31.84 -16.10
CA TRP A 400 -3.70 -32.51 -15.46
C TRP A 400 -5.06 -32.15 -16.09
N GLY A 401 -5.12 -31.00 -16.78
CA GLY A 401 -6.32 -30.50 -17.44
C GLY A 401 -6.58 -31.16 -18.79
N GLU A 402 -7.85 -31.41 -19.11
CA GLU A 402 -8.28 -32.02 -20.38
C GLU A 402 -8.63 -30.98 -21.45
N LYS A 403 -9.44 -29.99 -21.09
CA LYS A 403 -10.00 -28.96 -21.97
C LYS A 403 -10.49 -27.76 -21.14
N ASP A 404 -11.07 -26.76 -21.82
CA ASP A 404 -11.74 -25.63 -21.18
C ASP A 404 -10.83 -24.86 -20.20
N PHE A 405 -9.66 -24.46 -20.70
CA PHE A 405 -8.65 -23.72 -19.96
C PHE A 405 -9.05 -22.25 -19.82
N TRP A 406 -9.40 -21.84 -18.60
CA TRP A 406 -10.06 -20.56 -18.33
C TRP A 406 -9.37 -19.75 -17.22
N ALA A 407 -9.57 -18.43 -17.31
CA ALA A 407 -9.27 -17.42 -16.29
C ALA A 407 -7.86 -17.55 -15.68
N PRO A 408 -6.80 -17.38 -16.48
CA PRO A 408 -5.43 -17.43 -15.96
C PRO A 408 -5.09 -16.14 -15.20
N GLU A 409 -4.67 -16.27 -13.94
CA GLU A 409 -4.08 -15.18 -13.16
C GLU A 409 -2.60 -15.47 -12.88
N VAL A 410 -1.72 -14.49 -13.09
CA VAL A 410 -0.26 -14.68 -13.03
C VAL A 410 0.39 -13.78 -11.97
N TYR A 411 1.02 -14.41 -10.99
CA TYR A 411 1.63 -13.73 -9.85
C TYR A 411 3.15 -13.86 -9.85
N ARG A 412 3.87 -12.74 -9.74
CA ARG A 412 5.33 -12.74 -9.58
C ARG A 412 5.70 -12.90 -8.10
N VAL A 413 6.39 -13.99 -7.77
CA VAL A 413 6.81 -14.36 -6.41
C VAL A 413 8.25 -14.87 -6.45
N ASN A 414 9.15 -14.26 -5.69
CA ASN A 414 10.58 -14.63 -5.63
C ASN A 414 11.22 -14.83 -7.02
N ASN A 415 11.08 -13.86 -7.92
CA ASN A 415 11.57 -13.92 -9.32
C ASN A 415 11.01 -15.06 -10.19
N LYS A 416 9.95 -15.74 -9.77
CA LYS A 416 9.19 -16.71 -10.58
C LYS A 416 7.76 -16.22 -10.81
N TYR A 417 7.11 -16.81 -11.80
CA TYR A 417 5.73 -16.48 -12.18
C TYR A 417 4.85 -17.70 -11.93
N TYR A 418 3.79 -17.51 -11.15
CA TYR A 418 2.84 -18.55 -10.80
C TYR A 418 1.51 -18.25 -11.48
N MET A 419 1.10 -19.12 -12.39
CA MET A 419 -0.17 -19.05 -13.09
C MET A 419 -1.19 -19.95 -12.40
N TYR A 420 -2.25 -19.36 -11.87
CA TYR A 420 -3.44 -20.07 -11.45
C TYR A 420 -4.44 -20.08 -12.59
N TYR A 421 -5.09 -21.20 -12.83
CA TYR A 421 -6.04 -21.33 -13.92
C TYR A 421 -7.04 -22.43 -13.65
N SER A 422 -8.13 -22.43 -14.41
CA SER A 422 -9.17 -23.45 -14.32
C SER A 422 -9.18 -24.34 -15.56
N ALA A 423 -9.50 -25.63 -15.40
CA ALA A 423 -9.68 -26.56 -16.52
C ALA A 423 -10.54 -27.76 -16.11
N HIS A 424 -11.12 -28.47 -17.09
CA HIS A 424 -11.68 -29.81 -16.84
C HIS A 424 -10.61 -30.74 -16.32
N TRP A 425 -10.92 -31.47 -15.26
CA TRP A 425 -10.01 -32.45 -14.71
C TRP A 425 -10.07 -33.76 -15.50
N LYS A 426 -8.93 -34.26 -15.97
CA LYS A 426 -8.83 -35.57 -16.65
C LYS A 426 -9.39 -36.71 -15.81
N GLU A 427 -9.23 -36.64 -14.49
CA GLU A 427 -9.82 -37.61 -13.57
C GLU A 427 -11.25 -37.15 -13.24
N ASN A 428 -12.22 -37.64 -14.01
CA ASN A 428 -13.65 -37.36 -13.83
C ASN A 428 -14.39 -38.58 -13.26
N PRO A 429 -14.13 -38.99 -12.00
CA PRO A 429 -14.63 -40.27 -11.47
C PRO A 429 -16.16 -40.32 -11.42
N LYS A 430 -16.81 -39.18 -11.16
CA LYS A 430 -18.27 -39.05 -11.10
C LYS A 430 -18.91 -38.74 -12.45
N LYS A 431 -18.11 -38.58 -13.52
CA LYS A 431 -18.56 -38.27 -14.89
C LYS A 431 -19.47 -37.03 -14.96
N HIS A 432 -19.20 -36.01 -14.15
CA HIS A 432 -19.93 -34.75 -14.21
C HIS A 432 -19.65 -34.05 -15.55
N LEU A 433 -20.65 -33.35 -16.09
CA LEU A 433 -20.50 -32.56 -17.31
C LEU A 433 -19.55 -31.38 -17.10
N GLU A 434 -19.75 -30.67 -15.99
CA GLU A 434 -18.87 -29.59 -15.52
C GLU A 434 -18.06 -30.14 -14.33
N ASN A 435 -16.77 -30.43 -14.53
CA ASN A 435 -15.89 -30.99 -13.50
C ASN A 435 -14.66 -30.12 -13.20
N TYR A 436 -14.77 -28.82 -13.50
CA TYR A 436 -13.65 -27.87 -13.42
C TYR A 436 -12.91 -27.91 -12.09
N ARG A 437 -11.60 -27.75 -12.16
CA ARG A 437 -10.73 -27.59 -11.00
C ARG A 437 -9.72 -26.47 -11.25
N ILE A 438 -9.05 -26.06 -10.18
CA ILE A 438 -8.00 -25.04 -10.23
C ILE A 438 -6.64 -25.71 -10.17
N GLY A 439 -5.74 -25.32 -11.09
CA GLY A 439 -4.35 -25.73 -11.14
C GLY A 439 -3.39 -24.58 -10.88
N ILE A 440 -2.12 -24.93 -10.65
CA ILE A 440 -1.03 -23.98 -10.51
C ILE A 440 0.16 -24.42 -11.37
N ALA A 441 0.64 -23.50 -12.20
CA ALA A 441 1.81 -23.68 -13.05
C ALA A 441 2.88 -22.60 -12.75
N VAL A 442 4.16 -22.92 -12.97
CA VAL A 442 5.28 -22.01 -12.69
C VAL A 442 6.13 -21.77 -13.93
N ALA A 443 6.69 -20.57 -14.07
CA ALA A 443 7.70 -20.23 -15.05
C ALA A 443 8.79 -19.32 -14.47
N ASP A 444 9.95 -19.29 -15.12
CA ASP A 444 11.04 -18.33 -14.83
C ASP A 444 10.87 -17.00 -15.58
N SER A 445 9.92 -16.94 -16.52
CA SER A 445 9.62 -15.78 -17.36
C SER A 445 8.11 -15.55 -17.40
N PRO A 446 7.64 -14.29 -17.50
CA PRO A 446 6.22 -14.03 -17.70
C PRO A 446 5.70 -14.58 -19.04
N LEU A 447 6.59 -14.90 -19.98
CA LEU A 447 6.26 -15.55 -21.26
C LEU A 447 6.29 -17.08 -21.19
N GLY A 448 6.44 -17.66 -20.01
CA GLY A 448 6.52 -19.10 -19.86
C GLY A 448 7.84 -19.71 -20.35
N PRO A 449 7.87 -21.01 -20.70
CA PRO A 449 6.72 -21.92 -20.65
C PRO A 449 6.31 -22.20 -19.20
N PHE A 450 5.03 -21.98 -18.88
CA PHE A 450 4.45 -22.34 -17.58
C PHE A 450 4.30 -23.86 -17.48
N LYS A 451 4.82 -24.44 -16.39
CA LYS A 451 4.80 -25.88 -16.12
C LYS A 451 3.96 -26.19 -14.90
N ASP A 452 3.01 -27.13 -15.02
CA ASP A 452 2.19 -27.58 -13.90
C ASP A 452 3.07 -28.12 -12.76
N LEU A 453 2.90 -27.56 -11.57
CA LEU A 453 3.72 -27.85 -10.40
C LEU A 453 3.39 -29.19 -9.77
N THR A 454 2.11 -29.52 -9.69
CA THR A 454 1.58 -30.60 -8.84
C THR A 454 1.14 -31.83 -9.62
N GLY A 455 0.97 -31.72 -10.95
CA GLY A 455 0.43 -32.79 -11.78
C GLY A 455 -1.05 -33.11 -11.53
N LYS A 456 -1.74 -32.30 -10.72
CA LYS A 456 -3.13 -32.45 -10.29
C LYS A 456 -3.69 -31.11 -9.82
N PRO A 457 -5.02 -30.97 -9.68
CA PRO A 457 -5.63 -29.81 -9.03
C PRO A 457 -5.01 -29.44 -7.67
N ILE A 458 -5.06 -28.15 -7.32
CA ILE A 458 -4.58 -27.65 -6.03
C ILE A 458 -5.34 -28.25 -4.84
N PHE A 459 -6.64 -28.49 -5.00
CA PHE A 459 -7.50 -29.26 -4.11
C PHE A 459 -8.80 -29.66 -4.82
N ASP A 460 -9.58 -30.55 -4.21
CA ASP A 460 -10.92 -30.94 -4.67
C ASP A 460 -11.93 -30.78 -3.53
N PRO A 461 -12.82 -29.78 -3.56
CA PRO A 461 -13.87 -29.61 -2.55
C PRO A 461 -15.11 -30.50 -2.81
N GLY A 462 -15.08 -31.35 -3.84
CA GLY A 462 -16.18 -32.25 -4.20
C GLY A 462 -17.19 -31.67 -5.19
N TYR A 463 -16.99 -30.44 -5.65
CA TYR A 463 -17.80 -29.72 -6.64
C TYR A 463 -16.90 -28.94 -7.61
N PRO A 464 -17.37 -28.58 -8.82
CA PRO A 464 -16.60 -27.80 -9.78
C PRO A 464 -16.25 -26.39 -9.26
N ILE A 465 -15.00 -25.98 -9.49
CA ILE A 465 -14.46 -24.67 -9.07
C ILE A 465 -13.65 -24.02 -10.20
N ILE A 466 -13.78 -22.70 -10.31
CA ILE A 466 -13.09 -21.85 -11.31
C ILE A 466 -12.64 -20.51 -10.69
N ASP A 467 -12.02 -19.65 -11.50
CA ASP A 467 -11.70 -18.24 -11.21
C ASP A 467 -10.85 -18.03 -9.95
N ALA A 468 -9.66 -18.65 -9.94
CA ALA A 468 -8.72 -18.47 -8.85
C ALA A 468 -8.23 -17.01 -8.75
N ASN A 469 -8.34 -16.43 -7.56
CA ASN A 469 -7.71 -15.17 -7.18
C ASN A 469 -6.88 -15.35 -5.92
N VAL A 470 -5.61 -14.94 -5.95
CA VAL A 470 -4.65 -15.15 -4.86
C VAL A 470 -4.24 -13.84 -4.23
N PHE A 471 -4.38 -13.76 -2.92
CA PHE A 471 -4.06 -12.57 -2.14
C PHE A 471 -3.12 -12.93 -1.00
N ARG A 472 -2.07 -12.12 -0.80
CA ARG A 472 -1.24 -12.20 0.40
C ARG A 472 -1.46 -10.99 1.27
N ASP A 473 -1.83 -11.24 2.52
CA ASP A 473 -2.16 -10.17 3.45
C ASP A 473 -0.91 -9.68 4.21
N THR A 474 -1.08 -8.58 4.94
CA THR A 474 -0.04 -7.92 5.75
C THR A 474 0.45 -8.77 6.92
N ASP A 475 -0.28 -9.84 7.27
CA ASP A 475 0.12 -10.86 8.23
C ASP A 475 0.99 -11.99 7.61
N HIS A 476 1.32 -11.85 6.32
CA HIS A 476 2.07 -12.81 5.50
C HIS A 476 1.35 -14.13 5.18
N LYS A 477 0.06 -14.25 5.47
CA LYS A 477 -0.76 -15.38 5.03
C LYS A 477 -1.19 -15.20 3.58
N ASN A 478 -1.32 -16.34 2.89
CA ASN A 478 -1.83 -16.40 1.52
C ASN A 478 -3.28 -16.89 1.56
N TYR A 479 -4.12 -16.38 0.67
CA TYR A 479 -5.51 -16.76 0.54
C TYR A 479 -5.81 -17.03 -0.93
N LEU A 480 -6.62 -18.06 -1.18
CA LEU A 480 -7.23 -18.35 -2.47
C LEU A 480 -8.72 -18.04 -2.39
N PHE A 481 -9.18 -17.16 -3.27
CA PHE A 481 -10.58 -16.92 -3.57
C PHE A 481 -10.92 -17.62 -4.87
N TYR A 482 -12.14 -18.16 -4.96
CA TYR A 482 -12.57 -18.89 -6.12
C TYR A 482 -14.09 -18.94 -6.24
N SER A 483 -14.58 -19.20 -7.45
CA SER A 483 -15.99 -19.44 -7.73
C SER A 483 -16.31 -20.93 -7.62
N ARG A 484 -17.28 -21.30 -6.78
CA ARG A 484 -18.03 -22.56 -6.95
C ARG A 484 -18.92 -22.40 -8.17
N CYS A 485 -18.89 -23.33 -9.13
CA CYS A 485 -19.76 -23.24 -10.30
C CYS A 485 -21.23 -23.54 -9.94
N CYS A 486 -22.15 -22.96 -10.71
CA CYS A 486 -23.59 -23.16 -10.61
C CYS A 486 -24.08 -24.59 -10.90
N TYR A 487 -23.30 -25.37 -11.66
CA TYR A 487 -23.66 -26.73 -12.03
C TYR A 487 -24.02 -27.63 -10.85
N GLU A 488 -25.19 -28.26 -10.93
CA GLU A 488 -25.75 -29.11 -9.87
C GLU A 488 -25.83 -28.40 -8.51
N HIS A 489 -26.06 -27.07 -8.52
CA HIS A 489 -26.20 -26.26 -7.32
C HIS A 489 -27.51 -25.45 -7.31
N PRO A 490 -28.67 -26.12 -7.24
CA PRO A 490 -29.96 -25.44 -7.14
C PRO A 490 -30.07 -24.72 -5.78
N VAL A 491 -30.59 -23.49 -5.80
CA VAL A 491 -30.77 -22.66 -4.59
C VAL A 491 -32.21 -22.19 -4.47
N GLU A 492 -32.81 -22.42 -3.30
CA GLU A 492 -34.12 -21.89 -2.97
C GLU A 492 -34.04 -20.38 -2.69
N SER A 493 -34.87 -19.61 -3.38
CA SER A 493 -34.98 -18.17 -3.21
C SER A 493 -36.35 -17.67 -3.68
N GLU A 494 -36.72 -16.46 -3.29
CA GLU A 494 -37.90 -15.78 -3.84
C GLU A 494 -37.76 -15.58 -5.35
N ILE A 495 -36.54 -15.33 -5.83
CA ILE A 495 -36.21 -15.20 -7.26
C ILE A 495 -36.47 -16.52 -7.98
N ALA A 496 -36.04 -17.65 -7.41
CA ALA A 496 -36.28 -18.98 -7.99
C ALA A 496 -37.77 -19.31 -8.06
N THR A 497 -38.50 -19.07 -6.97
CA THR A 497 -39.96 -19.27 -6.91
C THR A 497 -40.69 -18.39 -7.94
N TRP A 498 -40.25 -17.14 -8.08
CA TRP A 498 -40.81 -16.22 -9.06
C TRP A 498 -40.50 -16.68 -10.50
N ALA A 499 -39.27 -17.10 -10.77
CA ALA A 499 -38.83 -17.53 -12.09
C ALA A 499 -39.50 -18.84 -12.55
N GLU A 500 -39.75 -19.77 -11.62
CA GLU A 500 -40.56 -20.95 -11.87
C GLU A 500 -41.97 -20.56 -12.33
N LYS A 501 -42.66 -19.67 -11.59
CA LYS A 501 -44.01 -19.21 -11.94
C LYS A 501 -44.05 -18.43 -13.25
N LYS A 502 -43.01 -17.63 -13.53
CA LYS A 502 -42.98 -16.72 -14.68
C LYS A 502 -42.54 -17.41 -15.98
N PHE A 503 -41.52 -18.27 -15.91
CA PHE A 503 -40.84 -18.85 -17.07
C PHE A 503 -40.86 -20.38 -17.10
N GLY A 504 -41.33 -21.04 -16.04
CA GLY A 504 -41.34 -22.51 -15.95
C GLY A 504 -39.96 -23.12 -15.64
N TYR A 505 -39.02 -22.34 -15.11
CA TYR A 505 -37.71 -22.86 -14.70
C TYR A 505 -37.86 -23.80 -13.50
N LYS A 506 -37.46 -25.06 -13.67
CA LYS A 506 -37.55 -26.10 -12.62
C LYS A 506 -36.64 -25.83 -11.43
N ASN A 507 -35.49 -25.21 -11.69
CA ASN A 507 -34.52 -24.82 -10.68
C ASN A 507 -33.72 -23.60 -11.17
N ILE A 508 -33.21 -22.83 -10.20
CA ILE A 508 -32.19 -21.81 -10.43
C ILE A 508 -30.90 -22.30 -9.79
N GLU A 509 -29.88 -22.45 -10.62
CA GLU A 509 -28.54 -22.89 -10.24
C GLU A 509 -27.61 -21.69 -10.01
N GLU A 510 -26.72 -21.73 -9.02
CA GLU A 510 -25.95 -20.54 -8.62
C GLU A 510 -24.45 -20.75 -8.44
N SER A 511 -23.64 -19.84 -9.01
CA SER A 511 -22.22 -19.72 -8.68
C SER A 511 -22.01 -18.81 -7.48
N TRP A 512 -21.17 -19.22 -6.53
CA TRP A 512 -20.88 -18.49 -5.29
C TRP A 512 -19.37 -18.31 -5.11
N VAL A 513 -18.94 -17.24 -4.43
CA VAL A 513 -17.53 -16.97 -4.13
C VAL A 513 -17.17 -17.52 -2.75
N TYR A 514 -16.09 -18.30 -2.71
CA TYR A 514 -15.49 -18.86 -1.51
C TYR A 514 -14.05 -18.35 -1.32
N GLY A 515 -13.56 -18.41 -0.09
CA GLY A 515 -12.15 -18.17 0.25
C GLY A 515 -11.57 -19.29 1.11
N VAL A 516 -10.28 -19.54 0.99
CA VAL A 516 -9.55 -20.52 1.82
C VAL A 516 -8.10 -20.05 2.01
N GLU A 517 -7.52 -20.32 3.17
CA GLU A 517 -6.10 -20.04 3.40
C GLU A 517 -5.24 -20.98 2.53
N LEU A 518 -4.13 -20.47 2.01
CA LEU A 518 -3.10 -21.24 1.33
C LEU A 518 -1.86 -21.33 2.22
N ASP A 519 -1.15 -22.44 2.13
CA ASP A 519 0.15 -22.57 2.79
C ASP A 519 1.20 -21.61 2.21
N SER A 520 2.36 -21.55 2.85
CA SER A 520 3.44 -20.65 2.42
C SER A 520 3.98 -20.98 1.02
N SER A 521 3.80 -22.22 0.54
CA SER A 521 4.16 -22.62 -0.81
C SER A 521 3.16 -22.15 -1.86
N MET A 522 1.96 -21.74 -1.43
CA MET A 522 0.80 -21.40 -2.26
C MET A 522 0.26 -22.58 -3.11
N THR A 523 0.71 -23.81 -2.86
CA THR A 523 0.32 -25.00 -3.64
C THR A 523 -0.68 -25.89 -2.93
N LYS A 524 -1.09 -25.54 -1.69
CA LYS A 524 -2.01 -26.32 -0.87
C LYS A 524 -2.90 -25.42 -0.04
N VAL A 525 -4.15 -25.84 0.12
CA VAL A 525 -5.11 -25.19 1.00
C VAL A 525 -4.92 -25.59 2.46
N ILE A 526 -5.23 -24.67 3.37
CA ILE A 526 -5.24 -24.86 4.82
C ILE A 526 -6.68 -24.66 5.31
N GLY A 527 -7.19 -25.64 6.06
CA GLY A 527 -8.53 -25.58 6.64
C GLY A 527 -9.64 -25.87 5.62
N SER A 528 -10.82 -25.33 5.90
CA SER A 528 -12.02 -25.52 5.06
C SER A 528 -12.39 -24.22 4.35
N PRO A 529 -12.92 -24.29 3.12
CA PRO A 529 -13.41 -23.11 2.42
C PRO A 529 -14.54 -22.40 3.17
N VAL A 530 -14.51 -21.08 3.13
CA VAL A 530 -15.49 -20.17 3.75
C VAL A 530 -16.32 -19.52 2.63
N LEU A 531 -17.65 -19.59 2.72
CA LEU A 531 -18.55 -18.86 1.82
C LEU A 531 -18.44 -17.36 2.10
N LEU A 532 -18.13 -16.56 1.08
CA LEU A 532 -17.96 -15.12 1.22
C LEU A 532 -19.12 -14.35 0.59
N MET A 533 -19.54 -14.74 -0.61
CA MET A 533 -20.58 -14.04 -1.35
C MET A 533 -21.41 -14.98 -2.22
N ARG A 534 -22.68 -14.63 -2.39
CA ARG A 534 -23.65 -15.32 -3.26
C ARG A 534 -24.71 -14.33 -3.78
N PRO A 535 -25.51 -14.70 -4.79
CA PRO A 535 -26.69 -13.94 -5.18
C PRO A 535 -27.68 -13.77 -4.00
N PRO A 536 -28.39 -12.64 -3.90
CA PRO A 536 -29.42 -12.44 -2.88
C PRO A 536 -30.57 -13.43 -3.01
N VAL A 537 -31.19 -13.76 -1.88
CA VAL A 537 -32.28 -14.75 -1.82
C VAL A 537 -33.68 -14.12 -1.81
N THR A 538 -33.79 -12.81 -1.54
CA THR A 538 -35.07 -12.09 -1.47
C THR A 538 -35.20 -11.05 -2.58
N MET A 539 -36.40 -10.87 -3.13
CA MET A 539 -36.66 -9.89 -4.19
C MET A 539 -36.48 -8.43 -3.74
N ASN A 540 -36.69 -8.15 -2.45
CA ASN A 540 -36.57 -6.81 -1.87
C ASN A 540 -35.14 -6.40 -1.51
N ASP A 541 -34.13 -7.26 -1.72
CA ASP A 541 -32.73 -6.87 -1.57
C ASP A 541 -32.35 -5.93 -2.73
N ALA A 542 -31.70 -4.80 -2.42
CA ALA A 542 -31.28 -3.83 -3.43
C ALA A 542 -30.35 -4.45 -4.50
N GLN A 543 -29.59 -5.48 -4.15
CA GLN A 543 -28.70 -6.17 -5.07
C GLN A 543 -29.45 -7.14 -6.02
N SER A 544 -30.68 -7.54 -5.68
CA SER A 544 -31.45 -8.51 -6.48
C SER A 544 -31.76 -8.01 -7.88
N GLU A 545 -31.98 -6.70 -8.05
CA GLU A 545 -32.27 -6.10 -9.36
C GLU A 545 -31.13 -6.40 -10.32
N TRP A 546 -29.90 -6.04 -9.96
CA TRP A 546 -28.79 -6.09 -10.89
C TRP A 546 -28.14 -7.47 -11.00
N GLU A 547 -28.10 -8.27 -9.93
CA GLU A 547 -27.46 -9.60 -9.94
C GLU A 547 -28.35 -10.71 -10.52
N SER A 548 -29.64 -10.43 -10.73
CA SER A 548 -30.59 -11.44 -11.23
C SER A 548 -31.11 -11.13 -12.64
N ARG A 549 -30.56 -10.14 -13.34
CA ARG A 549 -31.04 -9.68 -14.66
C ARG A 549 -31.10 -10.80 -15.69
N SER A 550 -30.19 -11.76 -15.66
CA SER A 550 -30.24 -12.93 -16.55
C SER A 550 -31.43 -13.84 -16.29
N VAL A 551 -31.76 -14.08 -15.02
CA VAL A 551 -32.96 -14.88 -14.68
C VAL A 551 -34.24 -14.08 -14.91
N THR A 552 -34.27 -12.80 -14.49
CA THR A 552 -35.48 -11.97 -14.55
C THR A 552 -35.87 -11.55 -15.96
N SER A 553 -34.91 -11.55 -16.90
CA SER A 553 -35.20 -11.36 -18.33
C SER A 553 -35.55 -12.66 -19.07
N GLY A 554 -35.43 -13.82 -18.42
CA GLY A 554 -35.63 -15.12 -19.07
C GLY A 554 -34.47 -15.54 -19.98
N GLU A 555 -33.27 -14.97 -19.79
CA GLU A 555 -32.08 -15.28 -20.58
C GLU A 555 -31.56 -16.69 -20.28
N VAL A 556 -31.50 -17.06 -19.00
CA VAL A 556 -31.01 -18.38 -18.53
C VAL A 556 -31.47 -18.65 -17.10
N ASN A 557 -31.59 -19.93 -16.73
CA ASN A 557 -32.01 -20.38 -15.39
C ASN A 557 -30.84 -20.51 -14.39
N ARG A 558 -29.84 -19.63 -14.48
CA ARG A 558 -28.65 -19.63 -13.62
C ARG A 558 -28.32 -18.21 -13.14
N ARG A 559 -27.73 -18.11 -11.95
CA ARG A 559 -27.20 -16.85 -11.37
C ARG A 559 -25.74 -17.00 -11.02
N TRP A 560 -25.02 -15.89 -11.01
CA TRP A 560 -23.59 -15.89 -10.80
C TRP A 560 -23.16 -14.82 -9.81
N THR A 561 -22.29 -15.21 -8.89
CA THR A 561 -21.31 -14.37 -8.22
C THR A 561 -19.97 -15.05 -8.50
N GLU A 562 -19.21 -14.55 -9.46
CA GLU A 562 -18.00 -15.19 -9.99
C GLU A 562 -16.91 -14.17 -10.36
N GLY A 563 -15.77 -14.61 -10.89
CA GLY A 563 -14.66 -13.73 -11.30
C GLY A 563 -14.22 -12.77 -10.19
N SER A 564 -13.99 -13.30 -8.98
CA SER A 564 -13.68 -12.49 -7.81
C SER A 564 -12.26 -11.92 -7.87
N PHE A 565 -12.07 -10.66 -7.47
CA PHE A 565 -10.75 -10.07 -7.32
C PHE A 565 -10.65 -9.24 -6.04
N LEU A 566 -9.69 -9.57 -5.18
CA LEU A 566 -9.50 -8.88 -3.89
C LEU A 566 -8.43 -7.79 -3.95
N VAL A 567 -8.75 -6.62 -3.39
CA VAL A 567 -7.80 -5.54 -3.10
C VAL A 567 -7.97 -5.04 -1.67
N LYS A 568 -6.88 -4.65 -1.01
CA LYS A 568 -6.92 -4.03 0.32
C LYS A 568 -6.58 -2.54 0.22
N GLU A 569 -7.46 -1.69 0.74
CA GLU A 569 -7.30 -0.24 0.73
C GLU A 569 -7.80 0.36 2.05
N ASN A 570 -6.98 1.21 2.70
CA ASN A 570 -7.29 1.86 3.98
C ASN A 570 -7.80 0.91 5.08
N GLY A 571 -7.23 -0.30 5.16
CA GLY A 571 -7.57 -1.31 6.16
C GLY A 571 -8.84 -2.11 5.87
N LEU A 572 -9.52 -1.87 4.75
CA LEU A 572 -10.69 -2.63 4.29
C LEU A 572 -10.33 -3.50 3.09
N TYR A 573 -10.98 -4.66 3.00
CA TYR A 573 -10.85 -5.62 1.92
C TYR A 573 -12.01 -5.43 0.96
N TYR A 574 -11.73 -5.06 -0.28
CA TYR A 574 -12.72 -4.87 -1.35
C TYR A 574 -12.66 -6.09 -2.25
N MET A 575 -13.71 -6.89 -2.25
CA MET A 575 -13.87 -8.01 -3.18
C MET A 575 -14.76 -7.57 -4.32
N MET A 576 -14.14 -7.36 -5.48
CA MET A 576 -14.85 -7.21 -6.73
C MET A 576 -15.34 -8.57 -7.21
N TYR A 577 -16.47 -8.60 -7.90
CA TYR A 577 -17.03 -9.82 -8.49
C TYR A 577 -17.95 -9.46 -9.64
N SER A 578 -18.19 -10.43 -10.51
CA SER A 578 -19.13 -10.32 -11.62
C SER A 578 -20.41 -11.09 -11.34
N ALA A 579 -21.52 -10.60 -11.88
CA ALA A 579 -22.82 -11.25 -11.83
C ALA A 579 -23.49 -11.25 -13.21
N ASN A 580 -24.55 -12.07 -13.33
CA ASN A 580 -25.28 -12.39 -14.56
C ASN A 580 -24.51 -13.32 -15.52
N TYR A 581 -25.14 -13.66 -16.65
CA TYR A 581 -24.60 -14.61 -17.62
C TYR A 581 -23.44 -13.99 -18.41
N PHE A 582 -22.25 -14.62 -18.39
CA PHE A 582 -21.06 -14.10 -19.09
C PHE A 582 -21.24 -13.92 -20.61
N ALA A 583 -22.14 -14.69 -21.24
CA ALA A 583 -22.46 -14.56 -22.66
C ALA A 583 -23.55 -13.50 -22.94
N GLY A 584 -24.21 -13.03 -21.88
CA GLY A 584 -25.29 -12.06 -21.93
C GLY A 584 -24.83 -10.61 -21.91
N ALA A 585 -25.72 -9.72 -22.36
CA ALA A 585 -25.48 -8.28 -22.30
C ALA A 585 -25.48 -7.72 -20.87
N ASN A 586 -26.09 -8.44 -19.91
CA ASN A 586 -26.27 -8.00 -18.53
C ASN A 586 -25.09 -8.33 -17.60
N TYR A 587 -24.05 -9.01 -18.09
CA TYR A 587 -22.84 -9.24 -17.30
C TYR A 587 -22.29 -7.91 -16.78
N ALA A 588 -22.06 -7.83 -15.47
CA ALA A 588 -21.76 -6.60 -14.75
C ALA A 588 -20.88 -6.88 -13.53
N VAL A 589 -20.15 -5.87 -13.06
CA VAL A 589 -19.25 -5.94 -11.91
C VAL A 589 -19.81 -5.16 -10.73
N GLY A 590 -19.79 -5.77 -9.56
CA GLY A 590 -20.00 -5.12 -8.27
C GLY A 590 -18.80 -5.32 -7.36
N TYR A 591 -18.87 -4.75 -6.15
CA TYR A 591 -17.95 -5.07 -5.08
C TYR A 591 -18.64 -5.17 -3.72
N ALA A 592 -17.95 -5.79 -2.78
CA ALA A 592 -18.32 -5.86 -1.38
C ALA A 592 -17.09 -5.58 -0.49
N THR A 593 -17.31 -5.16 0.75
CA THR A 593 -16.23 -4.87 1.70
C THR A 593 -16.26 -5.75 2.94
N ALA A 594 -15.09 -6.06 3.49
CA ALA A 594 -14.91 -6.76 4.77
C ALA A 594 -13.72 -6.18 5.56
N THR A 595 -13.61 -6.54 6.83
CA THR A 595 -12.48 -6.17 7.71
C THR A 595 -11.41 -7.25 7.83
N THR A 596 -11.65 -8.44 7.27
CA THR A 596 -10.67 -9.54 7.19
C THR A 596 -10.82 -10.28 5.85
N PRO A 597 -9.78 -10.97 5.34
CA PRO A 597 -9.84 -11.65 4.03
C PRO A 597 -10.94 -12.72 3.92
N LEU A 598 -11.20 -13.46 5.02
CA LEU A 598 -12.23 -14.50 5.09
C LEU A 598 -13.46 -14.04 5.89
N GLY A 599 -13.66 -12.73 6.00
CA GLY A 599 -14.73 -12.12 6.78
C GLY A 599 -16.08 -12.13 6.07
N SER A 600 -17.09 -11.57 6.73
CA SER A 600 -18.39 -11.32 6.10
C SER A 600 -18.32 -10.10 5.19
N TYR A 601 -18.62 -10.29 3.91
CA TYR A 601 -18.58 -9.23 2.91
C TYR A 601 -19.93 -8.51 2.80
N GLN A 602 -19.92 -7.19 2.93
CA GLN A 602 -21.08 -6.33 2.73
C GLN A 602 -21.04 -5.72 1.32
N LYS A 603 -22.02 -6.08 0.48
CA LYS A 603 -22.14 -5.55 -0.88
C LYS A 603 -22.39 -4.05 -0.87
N SER A 604 -21.73 -3.33 -1.78
CA SER A 604 -21.89 -1.89 -1.90
C SER A 604 -23.27 -1.50 -2.40
N ALA A 605 -23.85 -0.44 -1.83
CA ALA A 605 -25.05 0.20 -2.34
C ALA A 605 -24.83 0.88 -3.71
N SER A 606 -23.58 1.07 -4.14
CA SER A 606 -23.22 1.65 -5.44
C SER A 606 -23.13 0.62 -6.57
N ASN A 607 -23.44 -0.66 -6.30
CA ASN A 607 -23.38 -1.70 -7.32
C ASN A 607 -24.54 -1.58 -8.33
N PRO A 608 -24.32 -1.96 -9.61
CA PRO A 608 -23.04 -2.34 -10.20
C PRO A 608 -22.15 -1.12 -10.50
N ILE A 609 -20.83 -1.32 -10.47
CA ILE A 609 -19.82 -0.28 -10.76
C ILE A 609 -19.23 -0.37 -12.18
N ILE A 610 -19.44 -1.50 -12.87
CA ILE A 610 -19.23 -1.62 -14.32
C ILE A 610 -20.45 -2.36 -14.89
N GLU A 611 -21.11 -1.77 -15.89
CA GLU A 611 -22.22 -2.42 -16.59
C GLU A 611 -22.34 -1.89 -18.03
N LYS A 612 -23.22 -2.54 -18.81
CA LYS A 612 -23.52 -2.10 -20.17
C LYS A 612 -23.93 -0.62 -20.23
N ASN A 613 -23.49 0.08 -21.27
CA ASN A 613 -23.89 1.47 -21.55
C ASN A 613 -24.84 1.59 -22.76
N THR A 614 -25.20 0.47 -23.39
CA THR A 614 -26.13 0.43 -24.55
C THR A 614 -27.48 1.09 -24.26
N ASN A 615 -27.97 0.98 -23.02
CA ASN A 615 -29.22 1.61 -22.60
C ASN A 615 -29.13 3.15 -22.49
N ARG A 616 -27.90 3.70 -22.52
CA ARG A 616 -27.59 5.12 -22.42
C ARG A 616 -27.00 5.68 -23.73
N GLY A 617 -27.17 4.95 -24.84
CA GLY A 617 -26.66 5.34 -26.16
C GLY A 617 -25.21 4.96 -26.43
N GLY A 618 -24.55 4.25 -25.51
CA GLY A 618 -23.23 3.67 -25.73
C GLY A 618 -23.28 2.37 -26.55
N VAL A 619 -22.13 1.72 -26.70
CA VAL A 619 -21.98 0.52 -27.56
C VAL A 619 -21.45 -0.71 -26.83
N VAL A 620 -21.21 -0.61 -25.51
CA VAL A 620 -20.54 -1.63 -24.69
C VAL A 620 -21.56 -2.43 -23.88
N SER A 621 -21.42 -3.75 -23.86
CA SER A 621 -22.28 -4.67 -23.10
C SER A 621 -21.51 -5.87 -22.56
N GLY A 622 -22.12 -6.63 -21.64
CA GLY A 622 -21.56 -7.88 -21.12
C GLY A 622 -20.18 -7.69 -20.49
N THR A 623 -20.06 -6.70 -19.61
CA THR A 623 -18.80 -6.27 -19.01
C THR A 623 -18.54 -6.99 -17.70
N GLY A 624 -17.37 -7.62 -17.55
CA GLY A 624 -17.07 -8.32 -16.31
C GLY A 624 -15.74 -9.04 -16.32
N HIS A 625 -15.63 -9.99 -15.38
CA HIS A 625 -14.42 -10.73 -15.03
C HIS A 625 -13.21 -9.81 -14.97
N ASN A 626 -13.21 -8.93 -13.96
CA ASN A 626 -12.20 -7.90 -13.85
C ASN A 626 -11.03 -8.32 -12.95
N SER A 627 -9.89 -7.69 -13.15
CA SER A 627 -8.78 -7.67 -12.20
C SER A 627 -8.23 -6.26 -12.04
N LEU A 628 -7.52 -6.01 -10.93
CA LEU A 628 -6.84 -4.74 -10.71
C LEU A 628 -5.33 -4.93 -10.77
N PHE A 629 -4.63 -3.95 -11.34
CA PHE A 629 -3.17 -3.93 -11.38
C PHE A 629 -2.63 -2.51 -11.17
N GLN A 630 -1.37 -2.43 -10.77
CA GLN A 630 -0.66 -1.16 -10.62
C GLN A 630 0.10 -0.86 -11.93
N ASP A 631 -0.09 0.32 -12.51
CA ASP A 631 0.72 0.78 -13.64
C ASP A 631 2.11 1.26 -13.17
N LYS A 632 3.01 1.53 -14.12
CA LYS A 632 4.39 1.99 -13.87
C LYS A 632 4.46 3.37 -13.21
N GLU A 633 3.40 4.18 -13.33
CA GLU A 633 3.23 5.43 -12.60
C GLU A 633 2.64 5.22 -11.20
N GLY A 634 2.42 3.98 -10.83
CA GLY A 634 1.88 3.56 -9.55
C GLY A 634 0.36 3.51 -9.50
N LYS A 635 -0.40 3.92 -10.53
CA LYS A 635 -1.87 4.04 -10.44
C LYS A 635 -2.57 2.69 -10.52
N ILE A 636 -3.66 2.54 -9.76
CA ILE A 636 -4.55 1.38 -9.91
C ILE A 636 -5.33 1.51 -11.21
N ARG A 637 -5.26 0.46 -12.02
CA ARG A 637 -6.07 0.29 -13.22
C ARG A 637 -6.92 -0.96 -13.05
N CYS A 638 -8.12 -0.91 -13.62
CA CYS A 638 -8.98 -2.08 -13.76
C CYS A 638 -8.84 -2.58 -15.18
N VAL A 639 -8.57 -3.87 -15.35
CA VAL A 639 -8.73 -4.56 -16.64
C VAL A 639 -9.96 -5.46 -16.55
N TYR A 640 -10.79 -5.45 -17.58
CA TYR A 640 -12.02 -6.24 -17.66
C TYR A 640 -12.33 -6.54 -19.12
N HIS A 641 -13.19 -7.53 -19.39
CA HIS A 641 -13.67 -7.75 -20.75
C HIS A 641 -15.03 -7.09 -20.99
N GLY A 642 -15.40 -6.94 -22.24
CA GLY A 642 -16.74 -6.57 -22.66
C GLY A 642 -16.96 -6.89 -24.14
N ARG A 643 -18.17 -6.64 -24.62
CA ARG A 643 -18.54 -6.72 -26.04
C ARG A 643 -18.91 -5.34 -26.55
N THR A 644 -18.68 -5.13 -27.83
CA THR A 644 -19.16 -3.94 -28.53
C THR A 644 -20.08 -4.32 -29.67
N LEU A 645 -20.92 -3.39 -30.14
CA LEU A 645 -21.70 -3.58 -31.38
C LEU A 645 -20.83 -4.05 -32.55
N LYS A 646 -19.57 -3.61 -32.62
CA LYS A 646 -18.62 -4.00 -33.67
C LYS A 646 -18.07 -5.43 -33.49
N THR A 647 -17.92 -5.90 -32.26
CA THR A 647 -17.26 -7.18 -31.97
C THR A 647 -18.25 -8.34 -31.85
N GLY A 648 -19.55 -8.04 -31.76
CA GLY A 648 -20.60 -9.06 -31.61
C GLY A 648 -20.36 -9.89 -30.34
N ASP A 649 -20.32 -11.22 -30.48
CA ASP A 649 -20.13 -12.14 -29.36
C ASP A 649 -18.68 -12.19 -28.84
N GLN A 650 -17.74 -11.63 -29.59
CA GLN A 650 -16.33 -11.62 -29.20
C GLN A 650 -16.10 -10.64 -28.04
N ARG A 651 -15.55 -11.19 -26.95
CA ARG A 651 -15.07 -10.43 -25.79
C ARG A 651 -13.75 -9.74 -26.13
N ILE A 652 -13.65 -8.47 -25.78
CA ILE A 652 -12.48 -7.60 -25.96
C ILE A 652 -12.10 -6.99 -24.63
N VAL A 653 -10.79 -6.78 -24.43
CA VAL A 653 -10.24 -6.23 -23.20
C VAL A 653 -10.36 -4.70 -23.16
N PHE A 654 -10.80 -4.19 -22.01
CA PHE A 654 -10.87 -2.79 -21.63
C PHE A 654 -9.95 -2.54 -20.45
N ILE A 655 -9.37 -1.34 -20.39
CA ILE A 655 -8.57 -0.89 -19.26
C ILE A 655 -9.08 0.50 -18.84
N SER A 656 -9.36 0.64 -17.54
CA SER A 656 -9.97 1.83 -16.96
C SER A 656 -9.26 2.32 -15.71
N ASP A 657 -9.36 3.62 -15.47
CA ASP A 657 -8.94 4.23 -14.22
C ASP A 657 -9.82 3.80 -13.04
N VAL A 658 -9.17 3.53 -11.91
CA VAL A 658 -9.81 3.23 -10.63
C VAL A 658 -9.57 4.38 -9.66
N PHE A 659 -10.59 4.74 -8.87
CA PHE A 659 -10.43 5.67 -7.76
C PHE A 659 -11.33 5.31 -6.58
N PHE A 660 -10.87 5.63 -5.38
CA PHE A 660 -11.68 5.58 -4.17
C PHE A 660 -12.11 7.00 -3.78
N ASP A 661 -13.41 7.21 -3.59
CA ASP A 661 -13.93 8.51 -3.19
C ASP A 661 -13.65 8.81 -1.69
N GLU A 662 -14.06 9.99 -1.23
CA GLU A 662 -13.86 10.43 0.17
C GLU A 662 -14.56 9.54 1.21
N LYS A 663 -15.55 8.74 0.79
CA LYS A 663 -16.29 7.79 1.62
C LYS A 663 -15.70 6.38 1.54
N GLY A 664 -14.59 6.20 0.81
CA GLY A 664 -13.99 4.90 0.54
C GLY A 664 -14.74 4.06 -0.49
N GLN A 665 -15.64 4.65 -1.29
CA GLN A 665 -16.32 3.88 -2.34
C GLN A 665 -15.39 3.65 -3.52
N LEU A 666 -15.27 2.39 -3.93
CA LEU A 666 -14.56 1.99 -5.14
C LEU A 666 -15.36 2.43 -6.37
N ASN A 667 -14.72 3.18 -7.26
CA ASN A 667 -15.28 3.65 -8.51
C ASN A 667 -14.35 3.32 -9.68
N ILE A 668 -14.94 2.99 -10.82
CA ILE A 668 -14.23 2.70 -12.07
C ILE A 668 -14.76 3.63 -13.14
N PHE A 669 -13.87 4.28 -13.87
CA PHE A 669 -14.27 5.12 -14.98
C PHE A 669 -14.68 4.25 -16.18
N THR A 670 -15.94 4.33 -16.57
CA THR A 670 -16.50 3.66 -17.75
C THR A 670 -17.15 4.71 -18.65
N ASP A 671 -17.00 4.57 -19.96
CA ASP A 671 -17.54 5.51 -20.96
C ASP A 671 -19.07 5.48 -21.10
#